data_AF-A0A3N0ZEF8-F1
#
_entry.id   AF-A0A3N0ZEF8-F1
#
_cell.length_a   1.000
_cell.length_b   1.000
_cell.length_c   1.000
_cell.angle_alpha   90.00
_cell.angle_beta   90.00
_cell.angle_gamma   90.00
#
_symmetry.space_group_name_H-M   'P 1'
#
loop_
_entity.id
_entity.type
_entity.pdbx_description
1 polymer ?
#
loop_
_entity_poly.entity_id
_entity_poly.type
_entity_poly.pdbx_seq_one_letter_code
_entity_poly.pdbx_strand_id
1 'polypeptide(L)'
;MKQSNSNSNENLQNEIISKEELKKLINTLGQIDPYLFSVISRKMLNYLLFRGYPEAKEISNFLWNSDSIRENFLIDNSQPTQKNALQNSLKYSKEIFDVASNHLSNEQMLYLIQKWLFEEKASGLLRLLTNQSIPLKEITEALRKYIYQTPNLSEMEEQYKSSPAVQGIRVALSRRLLSDQLEFVKISKNFLSITDFYELLLKTIITTEGIGRFGGKAAGLILASKIILNYAQENPHSLRKESQFSLDKIKTPKTWFIPSDAFYDFLTYNNLEDIIEQKYKSIDEIRIEYPNIIQVFKNSQFPPEMINGLVRALDDFGDNPIIVRSSSLLEDRVGTAFPGKYKSIFLANQGTKEEKLLALMDAIAEVYASTFSPDPIGYRIEHNLLDYNEEMGIMIQEVVGTKVGDYFFPIFSGVAFSYNDFRWSPRLERNDGLIRLVVGLGTRAVDRTGDDYPILISPGKPGLKVYTEISDYIKYSPHRLDAINLKTNKFETVSINELMKKYGDYFPAINLVFSILEEKTLRRPVGFSINPREQELLVTFDNLFTNTDFLSTIRKILNILESELGTPVDIEFAFNGESLYILQCRSQSTIKDSLQYEIPDNIAEEDLLFKSHKFVSNGKTNDLEYIVFVDPTNYSKITTKEEYIEISEAIGKLNTLLPAKKFVLIGPGRWGTRDDFRLGVKVTYSSIFNTACLIEIANTLGVYSPEVSFGTHFFQDLVESNILYIPIVLQEEGTIFNEFFINRSFNFLGEFLSEYVHLSPILKVVSIPKETGGKVLKIISSASSNTSIGFFSESSISPIFKVYQPKLVKEAKAQLEEPWELRWKFAEKMISKLKPVKYGVLGVYLFGTVYNKTASETSDLDLLFLVENNKENLMRLVSWLEPWEALLKEIIYINTGFNHPKPLDVKFITPEECTKENYYFNEIMNPTKNLSKKLL
;
A
#
# COMPACT_ATOMS: atom_id res chain seq x y z
N MET A 1 -18.97 -53.54 8.90
CA MET A 1 -19.96 -53.78 9.97
C MET A 1 -20.45 -52.42 10.45
N LYS A 2 -21.57 -51.98 9.87
CA LYS A 2 -22.36 -50.82 10.27
C LYS A 2 -23.52 -51.34 11.15
N GLN A 3 -24.05 -50.47 12.03
CA GLN A 3 -25.18 -50.66 12.94
C GLN A 3 -24.85 -51.22 14.34
N SER A 4 -24.44 -50.31 15.23
CA SER A 4 -24.91 -50.21 16.63
C SER A 4 -24.02 -49.19 17.35
N ASN A 5 -24.49 -47.95 17.53
CA ASN A 5 -24.10 -47.00 18.60
C ASN A 5 -24.57 -45.56 18.27
N SER A 6 -25.83 -45.40 17.89
CA SER A 6 -26.44 -44.07 17.68
C SER A 6 -27.48 -43.71 18.74
N ASN A 7 -27.59 -44.44 19.85
CA ASN A 7 -28.64 -44.24 20.86
C ASN A 7 -28.14 -44.07 22.31
N SER A 8 -26.91 -43.59 22.53
CA SER A 8 -26.40 -43.42 23.91
C SER A 8 -25.94 -42.01 24.30
N ASN A 9 -26.12 -40.99 23.46
CA ASN A 9 -25.61 -39.63 23.73
C ASN A 9 -26.67 -38.51 23.78
N GLU A 10 -27.97 -38.81 23.77
CA GLU A 10 -29.04 -37.82 24.02
C GLU A 10 -29.40 -37.65 25.52
N ASN A 11 -28.72 -38.37 26.43
CA ASN A 11 -29.06 -38.38 27.87
C ASN A 11 -28.24 -37.42 28.77
N LEU A 12 -27.80 -36.27 28.26
CA LEU A 12 -27.17 -35.22 29.09
C LEU A 12 -28.03 -33.95 29.23
N GLN A 13 -29.34 -34.05 28.99
CA GLN A 13 -30.31 -33.02 29.36
C GLN A 13 -30.98 -33.32 30.71
N ASN A 14 -30.71 -32.42 31.66
CA ASN A 14 -31.54 -32.07 32.81
C ASN A 14 -31.96 -33.20 33.76
N GLU A 15 -31.01 -33.70 34.56
CA GLU A 15 -31.39 -34.08 35.92
C GLU A 15 -31.80 -32.80 36.66
N ILE A 16 -33.05 -32.75 37.15
CA ILE A 16 -33.55 -31.68 38.00
C ILE A 16 -32.71 -31.70 39.27
N ILE A 17 -31.63 -30.90 39.31
CA ILE A 17 -30.80 -30.78 40.50
C ILE A 17 -31.69 -30.29 41.63
N SER A 18 -31.79 -31.10 42.68
CA SER A 18 -32.61 -30.78 43.84
C SER A 18 -32.04 -29.54 44.56
N LYS A 19 -32.90 -28.79 45.26
CA LYS A 19 -32.48 -27.61 46.04
C LYS A 19 -31.41 -27.96 47.10
N GLU A 20 -31.41 -29.21 47.57
CA GLU A 20 -30.41 -29.75 48.51
C GLU A 20 -29.05 -30.03 47.86
N GLU A 21 -29.02 -30.55 46.63
CA GLU A 21 -27.77 -30.82 45.90
C GLU A 21 -27.07 -29.52 45.50
N LEU A 22 -27.82 -28.51 45.06
CA LEU A 22 -27.25 -27.19 44.77
C LEU A 22 -26.67 -26.54 46.03
N LYS A 23 -27.37 -26.63 47.18
CA LYS A 23 -26.87 -26.16 48.48
C LYS A 23 -25.63 -26.91 48.93
N LYS A 24 -25.55 -28.23 48.70
CA LYS A 24 -24.34 -29.03 48.96
C LYS A 24 -23.18 -28.55 48.08
N LEU A 25 -23.39 -28.37 46.78
CA LEU A 25 -22.37 -27.90 45.84
C LEU A 25 -21.78 -26.55 46.26
N ILE A 26 -22.63 -25.57 46.60
CA ILE A 26 -22.23 -24.23 47.05
C ILE A 26 -21.43 -24.31 48.36
N ASN A 27 -21.87 -25.13 49.32
CA ASN A 27 -21.15 -25.32 50.58
C ASN A 27 -19.80 -26.02 50.38
N THR A 28 -19.73 -27.03 49.51
CA THR A 28 -18.48 -27.71 49.16
C THR A 28 -17.50 -26.76 48.47
N LEU A 29 -17.99 -25.90 47.57
CA LEU A 29 -17.15 -24.90 46.91
C LEU A 29 -16.54 -23.90 47.89
N GLY A 30 -17.32 -23.44 48.89
CA GLY A 30 -16.83 -22.59 49.96
C GLY A 30 -15.81 -23.24 50.90
N GLN A 31 -15.79 -24.57 50.99
CA GLN A 31 -14.81 -25.32 51.78
C GLN A 31 -13.51 -25.60 51.01
N ILE A 32 -13.61 -25.86 49.70
CA ILE A 32 -12.45 -26.20 48.86
C ILE A 32 -11.65 -24.95 48.47
N ASP A 33 -12.33 -23.88 48.04
CA ASP A 33 -11.69 -22.64 47.59
C ASP A 33 -12.47 -21.41 48.09
N PRO A 34 -12.16 -20.93 49.31
CA PRO A 34 -12.82 -19.75 49.90
C PRO A 34 -12.63 -18.47 49.07
N TYR A 35 -11.54 -18.36 48.32
CA TYR A 35 -11.26 -17.20 47.46
C TYR A 35 -12.20 -17.21 46.25
N LEU A 36 -12.27 -18.33 45.53
CA LEU A 36 -13.17 -18.49 44.39
C LEU A 36 -14.63 -18.31 44.80
N PHE A 37 -15.01 -18.86 45.97
CA PHE A 37 -16.34 -18.69 46.53
C PHE A 37 -16.69 -17.20 46.77
N SER A 38 -15.74 -16.43 47.32
CA SER A 38 -15.91 -14.98 47.54
C SER A 38 -16.08 -14.22 46.21
N VAL A 39 -15.30 -14.56 45.18
CA VAL A 39 -15.40 -13.93 43.85
C VAL A 39 -16.76 -14.21 43.20
N ILE A 40 -17.21 -15.47 43.22
CA ILE A 40 -18.50 -15.87 42.67
C ILE A 40 -19.64 -15.22 43.44
N SER A 41 -19.56 -15.16 44.77
CA SER A 41 -20.56 -14.49 45.62
C SER A 41 -20.68 -13.01 45.29
N ARG A 42 -19.55 -12.31 45.05
CA ARG A 42 -19.56 -10.91 44.61
C ARG A 42 -20.21 -10.75 43.23
N LYS A 43 -19.92 -11.64 42.27
CA LYS A 43 -20.56 -11.62 40.95
C LYS A 43 -22.07 -11.88 41.06
N MET A 44 -22.49 -12.79 41.95
CA MET A 44 -23.89 -13.05 42.26
C MET A 44 -24.60 -11.81 42.83
N LEU A 45 -24.01 -11.16 43.82
CA LEU A 45 -24.57 -9.93 44.39
C LEU A 45 -24.74 -8.84 43.32
N ASN A 46 -23.72 -8.62 42.48
CA ASN A 46 -23.82 -7.65 41.38
C ASN A 46 -24.92 -8.01 40.36
N TYR A 47 -25.11 -9.30 40.07
CA TYR A 47 -26.19 -9.76 39.21
C TYR A 47 -27.57 -9.49 39.83
N LEU A 48 -27.74 -9.78 41.12
CA LEU A 48 -28.99 -9.51 41.85
C LEU A 48 -29.29 -8.01 41.94
N LEU A 49 -28.27 -7.18 42.15
CA LEU A 49 -28.37 -5.72 42.13
C LEU A 49 -28.78 -5.19 40.75
N PHE A 50 -28.19 -5.72 39.68
CA PHE A 50 -28.55 -5.37 38.30
C PHE A 50 -30.02 -5.72 37.98
N ARG A 51 -30.55 -6.81 38.56
CA ARG A 51 -31.96 -7.20 38.43
C ARG A 51 -32.90 -6.39 39.33
N GLY A 52 -32.36 -5.61 40.26
CA GLY A 52 -33.15 -4.70 41.11
C GLY A 52 -33.80 -5.37 42.32
N TYR A 53 -33.29 -6.50 42.81
CA TYR A 53 -33.86 -7.16 43.99
C TYR A 53 -33.56 -6.37 45.28
N PRO A 54 -34.58 -6.03 46.10
CA PRO A 54 -34.42 -5.15 47.25
C PRO A 54 -33.53 -5.74 48.35
N GLU A 55 -33.61 -7.05 48.60
CA GLU A 55 -32.78 -7.76 49.59
C GLU A 55 -31.29 -7.71 49.22
N ALA A 56 -30.97 -7.73 47.93
CA ALA A 56 -29.60 -7.55 47.45
C ALA A 56 -29.09 -6.11 47.66
N LYS A 57 -29.99 -5.12 47.57
CA LYS A 57 -29.67 -3.71 47.84
C LYS A 57 -29.36 -3.49 49.32
N GLU A 58 -30.11 -4.13 50.22
CA GLU A 58 -29.82 -4.12 51.66
C GLU A 58 -28.43 -4.70 51.94
N ILE A 59 -28.14 -5.89 51.42
CA ILE A 59 -26.81 -6.54 51.56
C ILE A 59 -25.69 -5.63 51.01
N SER A 60 -25.90 -4.98 49.86
CA SER A 60 -24.92 -4.05 49.28
C SER A 60 -24.72 -2.78 50.10
N ASN A 61 -25.78 -2.22 50.69
CA ASN A 61 -25.70 -1.08 51.60
C ASN A 61 -24.92 -1.44 52.87
N PHE A 62 -25.13 -2.63 53.43
CA PHE A 62 -24.34 -3.11 54.57
C PHE A 62 -22.86 -3.36 54.23
N LEU A 63 -22.57 -3.87 53.03
CA LEU A 63 -21.20 -4.16 52.58
C LEU A 63 -20.41 -2.92 52.16
N TRP A 64 -21.06 -1.98 51.47
CA TRP A 64 -20.39 -0.88 50.74
C TRP A 64 -20.94 0.52 51.02
N ASN A 65 -22.06 0.67 51.74
CA ASN A 65 -22.78 1.94 51.93
C ASN A 65 -23.20 2.59 50.59
N SER A 66 -23.80 1.78 49.69
CA SER A 66 -23.95 2.08 48.27
C SER A 66 -24.80 3.32 47.94
N ASP A 67 -25.78 3.68 48.77
CA ASP A 67 -26.61 4.87 48.57
C ASP A 67 -25.79 6.18 48.67
N SER A 68 -24.82 6.27 49.61
CA SER A 68 -23.92 7.42 49.73
C SER A 68 -22.90 7.55 48.58
N ILE A 69 -22.53 6.43 47.97
CA ILE A 69 -21.58 6.38 46.86
C ILE A 69 -22.26 6.82 45.55
N ARG A 70 -23.53 6.45 45.35
CA ARG A 70 -24.30 6.84 44.16
C ARG A 70 -24.55 8.35 44.07
N GLU A 71 -24.82 9.01 45.20
CA GLU A 71 -24.96 10.48 45.24
C GLU A 71 -23.65 11.19 44.89
N ASN A 72 -22.50 10.66 45.33
CA ASN A 72 -21.19 11.21 44.99
C ASN A 72 -20.75 10.94 43.54
N PHE A 73 -21.24 9.88 42.88
CA PHE A 73 -20.92 9.58 41.47
C PHE A 73 -21.68 10.48 40.48
N LEU A 74 -22.83 11.04 40.87
CA LEU A 74 -23.61 11.97 40.05
C LEU A 74 -23.01 13.38 40.01
N ILE A 75 -22.12 13.69 40.96
CA ILE A 75 -21.38 14.94 41.04
C ILE A 75 -19.96 14.63 40.59
N ASP A 76 -19.60 15.04 39.37
CA ASP A 76 -18.29 14.76 38.76
C ASP A 76 -17.18 15.54 39.50
N ASN A 77 -16.78 15.02 40.65
CA ASN A 77 -15.78 15.62 41.53
C ASN A 77 -14.43 14.96 41.28
N SER A 78 -13.41 15.75 40.94
CA SER A 78 -12.03 15.29 40.77
C SER A 78 -11.32 14.99 42.11
N GLN A 79 -12.00 14.28 43.02
CA GLN A 79 -11.45 13.86 44.32
C GLN A 79 -11.54 12.34 44.49
N PRO A 80 -10.54 11.69 45.11
CA PRO A 80 -10.58 10.25 45.38
C PRO A 80 -11.73 9.90 46.35
N THR A 81 -12.53 8.90 46.00
CA THR A 81 -13.52 8.33 46.92
C THR A 81 -12.84 7.62 48.10
N GLN A 82 -13.37 7.77 49.31
CA GLN A 82 -12.82 7.13 50.51
C GLN A 82 -12.94 5.59 50.45
N LYS A 83 -11.92 4.90 50.98
CA LYS A 83 -11.86 3.44 51.05
C LYS A 83 -12.73 2.91 52.19
N ASN A 84 -13.81 2.19 51.87
CA ASN A 84 -14.58 1.43 52.85
C ASN A 84 -13.92 0.07 53.12
N ALA A 85 -13.67 -0.26 54.40
CA ALA A 85 -13.10 -1.55 54.78
C ALA A 85 -14.16 -2.66 54.64
N LEU A 86 -13.91 -3.64 53.77
CA LEU A 86 -14.77 -4.82 53.59
C LEU A 86 -14.78 -5.67 54.87
N GLN A 87 -15.79 -5.48 55.73
CA GLN A 87 -15.99 -6.36 56.89
C GLN A 87 -16.70 -7.65 56.45
N ASN A 88 -16.06 -8.80 56.70
CA ASN A 88 -16.66 -10.16 56.67
C ASN A 88 -17.30 -10.64 55.33
N SER A 89 -16.59 -10.53 54.20
CA SER A 89 -17.06 -11.00 52.88
C SER A 89 -17.57 -12.45 52.83
N LEU A 90 -16.95 -13.36 53.58
CA LEU A 90 -17.33 -14.79 53.61
C LEU A 90 -18.65 -15.04 54.37
N LYS A 91 -19.01 -14.19 55.34
CA LYS A 91 -20.26 -14.35 56.11
C LYS A 91 -21.48 -14.05 55.23
N TYR A 92 -21.41 -12.96 54.48
CA TYR A 92 -22.48 -12.53 53.57
C TYR A 92 -22.56 -13.37 52.28
N SER A 93 -21.51 -14.13 51.95
CA SER A 93 -21.52 -15.01 50.77
C SER A 93 -22.66 -16.02 50.80
N LYS A 94 -22.97 -16.61 51.98
CA LYS A 94 -24.12 -17.53 52.14
C LYS A 94 -25.46 -16.82 51.98
N GLU A 95 -25.62 -15.66 52.63
CA GLU A 95 -26.83 -14.84 52.56
C GLU A 95 -27.14 -14.41 51.11
N ILE A 96 -26.10 -14.07 50.32
CA ILE A 96 -26.25 -13.74 48.89
C ILE A 96 -26.84 -14.92 48.10
N PHE A 97 -26.35 -16.15 48.34
CA PHE A 97 -26.88 -17.33 47.66
C PHE A 97 -28.27 -17.75 48.16
N ASP A 98 -28.60 -17.48 49.43
CA ASP A 98 -29.97 -17.70 49.93
C ASP A 98 -30.95 -16.75 49.25
N VAL A 99 -30.61 -15.46 49.12
CA VAL A 99 -31.40 -14.48 48.34
C VAL A 99 -31.51 -14.93 46.87
N ALA A 100 -30.41 -15.35 46.25
CA ALA A 100 -30.44 -15.88 44.88
C ALA A 100 -31.41 -17.07 44.75
N SER A 101 -31.43 -17.99 45.72
CA SER A 101 -32.29 -19.18 45.71
C SER A 101 -33.79 -18.91 45.89
N ASN A 102 -34.15 -17.70 46.33
CA ASN A 102 -35.54 -17.26 46.45
C ASN A 102 -36.07 -16.62 45.16
N HIS A 103 -35.18 -16.07 44.31
CA HIS A 103 -35.57 -15.33 43.10
C HIS A 103 -35.16 -16.00 41.77
N LEU A 104 -34.20 -16.93 41.79
CA LEU A 104 -33.68 -17.61 40.60
C LEU A 104 -34.04 -19.10 40.63
N SER A 105 -34.28 -19.67 39.44
CA SER A 105 -34.43 -21.13 39.32
C SER A 105 -33.10 -21.84 39.57
N ASN A 106 -33.15 -23.12 39.95
CA ASN A 106 -31.95 -23.94 40.14
C ASN A 106 -31.08 -23.97 38.87
N GLU A 107 -31.70 -24.10 37.70
CA GLU A 107 -31.02 -24.07 36.40
C GLU A 107 -30.31 -22.74 36.15
N GLN A 108 -30.97 -21.60 36.43
CA GLN A 108 -30.37 -20.27 36.26
C GLN A 108 -29.19 -20.05 37.20
N MET A 109 -29.29 -20.47 38.46
CA MET A 109 -28.18 -20.39 39.40
C MET A 109 -27.00 -21.26 38.97
N LEU A 110 -27.26 -22.51 38.58
CA LEU A 110 -26.23 -23.42 38.11
C LEU A 110 -25.51 -22.84 36.88
N TYR A 111 -26.25 -22.31 35.91
CA TYR A 111 -25.69 -21.66 34.73
C TYR A 111 -24.77 -20.49 35.10
N LEU A 112 -25.20 -19.60 36.00
CA LEU A 112 -24.38 -18.45 36.42
C LEU A 112 -23.11 -18.88 37.16
N ILE A 113 -23.22 -19.87 38.06
CA ILE A 113 -22.07 -20.42 38.78
C ILE A 113 -21.09 -21.07 37.80
N GLN A 114 -21.56 -21.91 36.87
CA GLN A 114 -20.73 -22.55 35.85
C GLN A 114 -20.06 -21.52 34.95
N LYS A 115 -20.79 -20.51 34.48
CA LYS A 115 -20.26 -19.38 33.71
C LYS A 115 -19.14 -18.67 34.45
N TRP A 116 -19.36 -18.28 35.71
CA TRP A 116 -18.35 -17.55 36.48
C TRP A 116 -17.15 -18.41 36.87
N LEU A 117 -17.35 -19.70 37.13
CA LEU A 117 -16.24 -20.65 37.31
C LEU A 117 -15.37 -20.74 36.06
N PHE A 118 -15.99 -20.81 34.89
CA PHE A 118 -15.28 -20.80 33.61
C PHE A 118 -14.50 -19.49 33.42
N GLU A 119 -15.09 -18.33 33.70
CA GLU A 119 -14.42 -17.03 33.63
C GLU A 119 -13.22 -16.93 34.58
N GLU A 120 -13.35 -17.40 35.82
CA GLU A 120 -12.25 -17.36 36.80
C GLU A 120 -11.11 -18.29 36.42
N LYS A 121 -11.39 -19.48 35.87
CA LYS A 121 -10.35 -20.36 35.30
C LYS A 121 -9.58 -19.67 34.16
N ALA A 122 -10.28 -18.86 33.37
CA ALA A 122 -9.72 -18.14 32.23
C ALA A 122 -8.89 -16.89 32.64
N SER A 123 -9.11 -16.36 33.85
CA SER A 123 -8.45 -15.15 34.36
C SER A 123 -6.92 -15.25 34.40
N GLY A 124 -6.39 -16.43 34.73
CA GLY A 124 -4.94 -16.67 34.77
C GLY A 124 -4.29 -16.53 33.40
N LEU A 125 -4.95 -17.06 32.36
CA LEU A 125 -4.52 -16.91 30.96
C LEU A 125 -4.60 -15.45 30.52
N LEU A 126 -5.70 -14.77 30.84
CA LEU A 126 -5.88 -13.35 30.46
C LEU A 126 -4.78 -12.46 31.04
N ARG A 127 -4.38 -12.68 32.30
CA ARG A 127 -3.29 -11.93 32.95
C ARG A 127 -1.95 -12.09 32.21
N LEU A 128 -1.66 -13.28 31.71
CA LEU A 128 -0.45 -13.52 30.91
C LEU A 128 -0.56 -12.80 29.55
N LEU A 129 -1.69 -12.93 28.86
CA LEU A 129 -1.92 -12.34 27.55
C LEU A 129 -1.89 -10.81 27.55
N THR A 130 -2.27 -10.17 28.65
CA THR A 130 -2.20 -8.71 28.79
C THR A 130 -0.77 -8.18 28.91
N ASN A 131 0.20 -9.02 29.28
CA ASN A 131 1.59 -8.63 29.36
C ASN A 131 2.31 -8.90 28.03
N GLN A 132 2.58 -7.84 27.27
CA GLN A 132 3.19 -7.92 25.94
C GLN A 132 4.68 -8.31 25.95
N SER A 133 5.31 -8.39 27.11
CA SER A 133 6.71 -8.83 27.23
C SER A 133 6.85 -10.35 27.34
N ILE A 134 5.74 -11.10 27.48
CA ILE A 134 5.80 -12.56 27.66
C ILE A 134 6.03 -13.26 26.31
N PRO A 135 7.07 -14.09 26.16
CA PRO A 135 7.33 -14.82 24.93
C PRO A 135 6.16 -15.69 24.46
N LEU A 136 5.99 -15.80 23.14
CA LEU A 136 4.92 -16.59 22.51
C LEU A 136 4.98 -18.07 22.91
N LYS A 137 6.18 -18.58 23.25
CA LYS A 137 6.36 -19.95 23.75
C LYS A 137 5.64 -20.17 25.08
N GLU A 138 5.77 -19.25 26.03
CA GLU A 138 5.05 -19.30 27.30
C GLU A 138 3.54 -19.17 27.11
N ILE A 139 3.11 -18.31 26.18
CA ILE A 139 1.70 -18.18 25.81
C ILE A 139 1.16 -19.49 25.23
N THR A 140 1.93 -20.16 24.38
CA THR A 140 1.57 -21.46 23.79
C THR A 140 1.41 -22.54 24.86
N GLU A 141 2.32 -22.58 25.84
CA GLU A 141 2.24 -23.51 26.97
C GLU A 141 1.04 -23.21 27.89
N ALA A 142 0.78 -21.94 28.16
CA ALA A 142 -0.37 -21.50 28.94
C ALA A 142 -1.70 -21.86 28.26
N LEU A 143 -1.81 -21.64 26.95
CA LEU A 143 -2.97 -22.05 26.14
C LEU A 143 -3.16 -23.56 26.13
N ARG A 144 -2.08 -24.33 25.92
CA ARG A 144 -2.12 -25.80 25.97
C ARG A 144 -2.65 -26.28 27.31
N LYS A 145 -2.15 -25.72 28.42
CA LYS A 145 -2.59 -26.06 29.77
C LYS A 145 -4.06 -25.70 29.97
N TYR A 146 -4.50 -24.53 29.51
CA TYR A 146 -5.88 -24.08 29.61
C TYR A 146 -6.86 -24.99 28.85
N ILE A 147 -6.49 -25.39 27.61
CA ILE A 147 -7.27 -26.31 26.79
C ILE A 147 -7.37 -27.69 27.47
N TYR A 148 -6.26 -28.22 27.99
CA TYR A 148 -6.26 -29.51 28.68
C TYR A 148 -7.09 -29.49 29.98
N GLN A 149 -7.07 -28.37 30.71
CA GLN A 149 -7.85 -28.20 31.94
C GLN A 149 -9.35 -27.94 31.71
N THR A 150 -9.74 -27.68 30.46
CA THR A 150 -11.11 -27.35 30.06
C THR A 150 -11.58 -28.32 28.96
N PRO A 151 -11.90 -29.58 29.32
CA PRO A 151 -12.52 -30.50 28.37
C PRO A 151 -13.82 -29.89 27.84
N ASN A 152 -14.08 -30.03 26.55
CA ASN A 152 -15.20 -29.40 25.81
C ASN A 152 -15.11 -27.86 25.70
N LEU A 153 -13.89 -27.30 25.65
CA LEU A 153 -13.68 -25.86 25.49
C LEU A 153 -14.52 -25.25 24.35
N SER A 154 -14.61 -25.90 23.18
CA SER A 154 -15.38 -25.38 22.04
C SER A 154 -16.87 -25.20 22.35
N GLU A 155 -17.50 -26.15 23.04
CA GLU A 155 -18.90 -26.09 23.45
C GLU A 155 -19.12 -24.99 24.50
N MET A 156 -18.23 -24.92 25.51
CA MET A 156 -18.30 -23.91 26.56
C MET A 156 -18.05 -22.50 26.00
N GLU A 157 -17.10 -22.35 25.08
CA GLU A 157 -16.78 -21.08 24.43
C GLU A 157 -17.95 -20.56 23.60
N GLU A 158 -18.67 -21.44 22.89
CA GLU A 158 -19.88 -21.05 22.16
C GLU A 158 -21.04 -20.74 23.12
N GLN A 159 -21.25 -21.56 24.16
CA GLN A 159 -22.27 -21.32 25.19
C GLN A 159 -22.05 -19.98 25.92
N TYR A 160 -20.80 -19.61 26.15
CA TYR A 160 -20.40 -18.40 26.86
C TYR A 160 -19.74 -17.35 25.95
N LYS A 161 -20.04 -17.35 24.64
CA LYS A 161 -19.42 -16.46 23.63
C LYS A 161 -19.46 -14.97 23.99
N SER A 162 -20.54 -14.55 24.65
CA SER A 162 -20.75 -13.17 25.12
C SER A 162 -20.14 -12.87 26.50
N SER A 163 -19.47 -13.83 27.13
CA SER A 163 -18.78 -13.61 28.41
C SER A 163 -17.63 -12.61 28.22
N PRO A 164 -17.46 -11.64 29.15
CA PRO A 164 -16.31 -10.73 29.14
C PRO A 164 -14.96 -11.44 29.14
N ALA A 165 -14.84 -12.62 29.76
CA ALA A 165 -13.57 -13.35 29.81
C ALA A 165 -13.20 -13.94 28.44
N VAL A 166 -14.17 -14.57 27.75
CA VAL A 166 -13.96 -15.12 26.38
C VAL A 166 -13.60 -13.99 25.43
N GLN A 167 -14.39 -12.91 25.44
CA GLN A 167 -14.13 -11.74 24.62
C GLN A 167 -12.77 -11.13 24.93
N GLY A 168 -12.39 -11.02 26.21
CA GLY A 168 -11.10 -10.52 26.65
C GLY A 168 -9.93 -11.37 26.12
N ILE A 169 -10.04 -12.70 26.17
CA ILE A 169 -9.00 -13.62 25.66
C ILE A 169 -8.88 -13.52 24.14
N ARG A 170 -9.99 -13.57 23.41
CA ARG A 170 -9.99 -13.47 21.94
C ARG A 170 -9.41 -12.14 21.47
N VAL A 171 -9.76 -11.04 22.16
CA VAL A 171 -9.20 -9.71 21.89
C VAL A 171 -7.70 -9.69 22.19
N ALA A 172 -7.26 -10.22 23.33
CA ALA A 172 -5.86 -10.23 23.70
C ALA A 172 -5.01 -11.07 22.73
N LEU A 173 -5.49 -12.25 22.33
CA LEU A 173 -4.83 -13.12 21.34
C LEU A 173 -4.80 -12.49 19.95
N SER A 174 -5.93 -11.89 19.50
CA SER A 174 -5.98 -11.18 18.22
C SER A 174 -4.96 -10.05 18.16
N ARG A 175 -4.88 -9.24 19.23
CA ARG A 175 -3.91 -8.13 19.35
C ARG A 175 -2.46 -8.63 19.44
N ARG A 176 -2.26 -9.78 20.07
CA ARG A 176 -0.94 -10.36 20.30
C ARG A 176 -0.36 -11.00 19.06
N LEU A 177 -1.16 -11.71 18.26
CA LEU A 177 -0.69 -12.55 17.16
C LEU A 177 -0.97 -11.97 15.77
N LEU A 178 -2.08 -11.25 15.59
CA LEU A 178 -2.57 -10.85 14.28
C LEU A 178 -2.34 -9.36 14.00
N SER A 179 -3.05 -8.48 14.70
CA SER A 179 -3.02 -7.03 14.46
C SER A 179 -3.46 -6.23 15.68
N ASP A 180 -2.85 -5.07 15.92
CA ASP A 180 -3.25 -4.12 16.97
C ASP A 180 -4.27 -3.08 16.53
N GLN A 181 -4.66 -3.09 15.25
CA GLN A 181 -5.70 -2.23 14.71
C GLN A 181 -7.05 -2.55 15.34
N LEU A 182 -7.71 -1.52 15.87
CA LEU A 182 -8.96 -1.68 16.62
C LEU A 182 -10.08 -2.21 15.73
N GLU A 183 -10.12 -1.80 14.47
CA GLU A 183 -11.09 -2.25 13.46
C GLU A 183 -10.93 -3.75 13.22
N PHE A 184 -9.70 -4.21 12.96
CA PHE A 184 -9.40 -5.62 12.76
C PHE A 184 -9.77 -6.45 13.99
N VAL A 185 -9.33 -6.03 15.18
CA VAL A 185 -9.56 -6.75 16.45
C VAL A 185 -11.04 -6.84 16.81
N LYS A 186 -11.81 -5.78 16.50
CA LYS A 186 -13.26 -5.74 16.73
C LYS A 186 -13.97 -6.82 15.92
N ILE A 187 -13.50 -7.10 14.71
CA ILE A 187 -14.08 -8.11 13.81
C ILE A 187 -13.55 -9.49 14.19
N SER A 188 -12.23 -9.64 14.32
CA SER A 188 -11.57 -10.93 14.55
C SER A 188 -12.08 -11.67 15.79
N LYS A 189 -12.37 -10.97 16.89
CA LYS A 189 -12.89 -11.58 18.13
C LYS A 189 -14.24 -12.29 17.96
N ASN A 190 -15.00 -11.96 16.91
CA ASN A 190 -16.30 -12.58 16.64
C ASN A 190 -16.15 -13.89 15.86
N PHE A 191 -15.08 -14.01 15.05
CA PHE A 191 -14.87 -15.12 14.13
C PHE A 191 -13.85 -16.15 14.61
N LEU A 192 -12.80 -15.72 15.31
CA LEU A 192 -11.75 -16.61 15.84
C LEU A 192 -12.08 -17.14 17.23
N SER A 193 -11.90 -18.44 17.42
CA SER A 193 -11.99 -19.11 18.73
C SER A 193 -10.64 -19.23 19.44
N ILE A 194 -10.64 -19.63 20.72
CA ILE A 194 -9.41 -19.88 21.47
C ILE A 194 -8.64 -21.07 20.88
N THR A 195 -9.35 -22.09 20.38
CA THR A 195 -8.71 -23.26 19.75
C THR A 195 -8.03 -22.90 18.44
N ASP A 196 -8.61 -21.98 17.66
CA ASP A 196 -8.00 -21.50 16.41
C ASP A 196 -6.62 -20.89 16.66
N PHE A 197 -6.47 -20.05 17.69
CA PHE A 197 -5.18 -19.45 18.04
C PHE A 197 -4.15 -20.49 18.48
N TYR A 198 -4.58 -21.53 19.19
CA TYR A 198 -3.68 -22.61 19.59
C TYR A 198 -3.19 -23.41 18.38
N GLU A 199 -4.07 -23.73 17.43
CA GLU A 199 -3.70 -24.39 16.17
C GLU A 199 -2.71 -23.57 15.35
N LEU A 200 -2.89 -22.24 15.28
CA LEU A 200 -1.96 -21.33 14.62
C LEU A 200 -0.57 -21.34 15.28
N LEU A 201 -0.51 -21.33 16.62
CA LEU A 201 0.76 -21.37 17.36
C LEU A 201 1.52 -22.69 17.15
N LEU A 202 0.83 -23.81 16.94
CA LEU A 202 1.47 -25.08 16.60
C LEU A 202 2.16 -25.06 15.22
N LYS A 203 1.75 -24.15 14.33
CA LYS A 203 2.34 -23.91 13.00
C LYS A 203 3.22 -22.65 12.98
N THR A 204 3.68 -22.18 14.13
CA THR A 204 4.54 -21.02 14.26
C THR A 204 5.97 -21.43 14.64
N ILE A 205 6.97 -20.86 13.97
CA ILE A 205 8.38 -20.99 14.30
C ILE A 205 8.74 -19.85 15.26
N ILE A 206 8.77 -20.16 16.55
CA ILE A 206 8.97 -19.19 17.63
C ILE A 206 10.43 -19.22 18.10
N THR A 207 11.08 -18.06 18.17
CA THR A 207 12.38 -17.86 18.80
C THR A 207 12.24 -17.74 20.32
N THR A 208 13.33 -17.89 21.09
CA THR A 208 13.26 -17.99 22.56
C THR A 208 12.58 -16.79 23.22
N GLU A 209 12.91 -15.58 22.76
CA GLU A 209 12.35 -14.31 23.27
C GLU A 209 11.25 -13.75 22.36
N GLY A 210 10.76 -14.55 21.41
CA GLY A 210 9.84 -14.08 20.37
C GLY A 210 8.50 -13.60 20.93
N ILE A 211 8.15 -12.34 20.68
CA ILE A 211 6.92 -11.62 21.07
C ILE A 211 6.15 -11.03 19.87
N GLY A 212 6.66 -11.19 18.64
CA GLY A 212 6.15 -10.55 17.42
C GLY A 212 4.83 -11.11 16.90
N ARG A 213 4.38 -10.57 15.76
CA ARG A 213 3.08 -10.88 15.12
C ARG A 213 3.27 -11.59 13.79
N PHE A 214 2.21 -12.14 13.20
CA PHE A 214 2.29 -12.82 11.90
C PHE A 214 2.29 -11.87 10.70
N GLY A 215 1.95 -10.60 10.90
CA GLY A 215 1.87 -9.60 9.84
C GLY A 215 0.53 -9.57 9.09
N GLY A 216 0.38 -8.59 8.19
CA GLY A 216 -0.86 -8.27 7.49
C GLY A 216 -1.39 -9.45 6.69
N LYS A 217 -0.60 -9.98 5.74
CA LYS A 217 -1.08 -11.03 4.81
C LYS A 217 -1.60 -12.25 5.56
N ALA A 218 -0.86 -12.68 6.58
CA ALA A 218 -1.25 -13.79 7.43
C ALA A 218 -2.55 -13.48 8.18
N ALA A 219 -2.64 -12.30 8.82
CA ALA A 219 -3.82 -11.89 9.56
C ALA A 219 -5.08 -11.80 8.67
N GLY A 220 -4.96 -11.21 7.48
CA GLY A 220 -6.04 -11.09 6.49
C GLY A 220 -6.53 -12.46 5.99
N LEU A 221 -5.61 -13.36 5.64
CA LEU A 221 -5.95 -14.73 5.22
C LEU A 221 -6.64 -15.52 6.34
N ILE A 222 -6.10 -15.48 7.55
CA ILE A 222 -6.65 -16.17 8.72
C ILE A 222 -8.07 -15.69 8.98
N LEU A 223 -8.29 -14.37 9.05
CA LEU A 223 -9.61 -13.80 9.31
C LEU A 223 -10.61 -14.15 8.21
N ALA A 224 -10.23 -13.97 6.94
CA ALA A 224 -11.10 -14.29 5.81
C ALA A 224 -11.51 -15.76 5.79
N SER A 225 -10.58 -16.67 6.08
CA SER A 225 -10.87 -18.11 6.14
C SER A 225 -11.94 -18.44 7.19
N LYS A 226 -11.85 -17.83 8.38
CA LYS A 226 -12.80 -18.05 9.48
C LYS A 226 -14.15 -17.41 9.21
N ILE A 227 -14.19 -16.24 8.58
CA ILE A 227 -15.43 -15.60 8.13
C ILE A 227 -16.19 -16.52 7.15
N ILE A 228 -15.50 -17.03 6.12
CA ILE A 228 -16.12 -17.91 5.11
C ILE A 228 -16.62 -19.21 5.73
N LEU A 229 -15.81 -19.83 6.59
CA LEU A 229 -16.17 -21.09 7.27
C LEU A 229 -17.37 -20.92 8.20
N ASN A 230 -17.38 -19.88 9.03
CA ASN A 230 -18.49 -19.63 9.95
C ASN A 230 -19.79 -19.33 9.17
N TYR A 231 -19.72 -18.52 8.12
CA TYR A 231 -20.87 -18.24 7.27
C TYR A 231 -21.45 -19.51 6.64
N ALA A 232 -20.59 -20.40 6.14
CA ALA A 232 -20.99 -21.68 5.55
C ALA A 232 -21.68 -22.59 6.59
N GLN A 233 -21.20 -22.61 7.83
CA GLN A 233 -21.79 -23.39 8.92
C GLN A 233 -23.15 -22.84 9.38
N GLU A 234 -23.29 -21.51 9.47
CA GLU A 234 -24.52 -20.84 9.89
C GLU A 234 -25.62 -20.89 8.82
N ASN A 235 -25.23 -20.98 7.54
CA ASN A 235 -26.16 -20.95 6.40
C ASN A 235 -26.12 -22.23 5.55
N PRO A 236 -26.39 -23.43 6.12
CA PRO A 236 -26.26 -24.70 5.41
C PRO A 236 -27.21 -24.82 4.21
N HIS A 237 -28.34 -24.10 4.22
CA HIS A 237 -29.29 -24.04 3.11
C HIS A 237 -28.78 -23.25 1.90
N SER A 238 -27.79 -22.37 2.09
CA SER A 238 -27.18 -21.58 1.01
C SER A 238 -26.12 -22.35 0.21
N LEU A 239 -25.74 -23.54 0.70
CA LEU A 239 -24.71 -24.41 0.14
C LEU A 239 -25.26 -25.30 -0.98
N ARG A 240 -24.52 -25.38 -2.08
CA ARG A 240 -24.80 -26.31 -3.17
C ARG A 240 -23.93 -27.55 -3.00
N LYS A 241 -24.46 -28.55 -2.28
CA LYS A 241 -23.70 -29.75 -1.84
C LYS A 241 -22.92 -30.47 -2.96
N GLU A 242 -23.44 -30.47 -4.18
CA GLU A 242 -22.84 -31.16 -5.33
C GLU A 242 -21.78 -30.32 -6.08
N SER A 243 -21.65 -29.02 -5.80
CA SER A 243 -20.69 -28.15 -6.47
C SER A 243 -19.28 -28.31 -5.89
N GLN A 244 -18.25 -28.35 -6.75
CA GLN A 244 -16.84 -28.27 -6.33
C GLN A 244 -16.44 -26.89 -5.82
N PHE A 245 -17.23 -25.86 -6.17
CA PHE A 245 -17.05 -24.47 -5.71
C PHE A 245 -18.01 -24.13 -4.56
N SER A 246 -18.51 -25.11 -3.81
CA SER A 246 -19.34 -24.84 -2.63
C SER A 246 -18.52 -24.17 -1.52
N LEU A 247 -19.13 -23.27 -0.75
CA LEU A 247 -18.42 -22.48 0.27
C LEU A 247 -17.74 -23.33 1.34
N ASP A 248 -18.36 -24.45 1.72
CA ASP A 248 -17.83 -25.43 2.69
C ASP A 248 -16.62 -26.22 2.18
N LYS A 249 -16.34 -26.17 0.87
CA LYS A 249 -15.19 -26.84 0.23
C LYS A 249 -14.04 -25.89 -0.06
N ILE A 250 -14.19 -24.59 0.23
CA ILE A 250 -13.11 -23.62 0.09
C ILE A 250 -12.04 -23.93 1.12
N LYS A 251 -10.79 -23.96 0.69
CA LYS A 251 -9.64 -24.28 1.53
C LYS A 251 -8.67 -23.12 1.63
N THR A 252 -7.79 -23.18 2.60
CA THR A 252 -6.56 -22.40 2.63
C THR A 252 -5.38 -23.37 2.52
N PRO A 253 -4.28 -22.97 1.86
CA PRO A 253 -3.11 -23.85 1.75
C PRO A 253 -2.47 -24.10 3.11
N LYS A 254 -1.75 -25.21 3.22
CA LYS A 254 -0.96 -25.50 4.42
C LYS A 254 0.08 -24.40 4.61
N THR A 255 0.16 -23.86 5.82
CA THR A 255 0.93 -22.65 6.09
C THR A 255 1.65 -22.73 7.43
N TRP A 256 2.91 -22.29 7.45
CA TRP A 256 3.74 -22.07 8.63
C TRP A 256 4.12 -20.60 8.72
N PHE A 257 4.22 -20.08 9.94
CA PHE A 257 4.48 -18.66 10.20
C PHE A 257 5.79 -18.46 10.95
N ILE A 258 6.51 -17.41 10.58
CA ILE A 258 7.62 -16.85 11.36
C ILE A 258 7.16 -15.46 11.84
N PRO A 259 7.09 -15.22 13.16
CA PRO A 259 6.74 -13.93 13.72
C PRO A 259 7.68 -12.80 13.27
N SER A 260 7.17 -11.58 13.25
CA SER A 260 7.81 -10.39 12.67
C SER A 260 9.10 -9.94 13.36
N ASP A 261 9.25 -10.25 14.63
CA ASP A 261 10.43 -9.91 15.45
C ASP A 261 11.60 -10.87 15.24
N ALA A 262 11.34 -12.07 14.73
CA ALA A 262 12.40 -13.02 14.37
C ALA A 262 13.32 -12.46 13.26
N PHE A 263 12.86 -11.43 12.54
CA PHE A 263 13.68 -10.59 11.68
C PHE A 263 14.79 -9.89 12.45
N TYR A 264 14.50 -9.27 13.60
CA TYR A 264 15.52 -8.64 14.44
C TYR A 264 16.42 -9.65 15.13
N ASP A 265 15.88 -10.79 15.52
CA ASP A 265 16.69 -11.88 16.05
C ASP A 265 17.74 -12.32 15.02
N PHE A 266 17.34 -12.44 13.74
CA PHE A 266 18.26 -12.73 12.64
C PHE A 266 19.33 -11.64 12.47
N LEU A 267 18.96 -10.35 12.51
CA LEU A 267 19.94 -9.26 12.40
C LEU A 267 20.93 -9.26 13.57
N THR A 268 20.42 -9.36 14.80
CA THR A 268 21.20 -9.34 16.03
C THR A 268 22.15 -10.53 16.11
N TYR A 269 21.68 -11.72 15.72
CA TYR A 269 22.50 -12.94 15.70
C TYR A 269 23.72 -12.81 14.77
N ASN A 270 23.62 -11.98 13.73
CA ASN A 270 24.67 -11.77 12.72
C ASN A 270 25.43 -10.44 12.87
N ASN A 271 25.13 -9.63 13.88
CA ASN A 271 25.66 -8.27 14.06
C ASN A 271 25.41 -7.35 12.83
N LEU A 272 24.19 -7.36 12.31
CA LEU A 272 23.77 -6.60 11.11
C LEU A 272 22.85 -5.41 11.44
N GLU A 273 22.93 -4.87 12.66
CA GLU A 273 22.07 -3.77 13.10
C GLU A 273 22.32 -2.46 12.34
N ASP A 274 23.53 -2.28 11.80
CA ASP A 274 23.92 -1.14 10.97
C ASP A 274 23.10 -1.04 9.68
N ILE A 275 22.63 -2.17 9.14
CA ILE A 275 21.78 -2.22 7.94
C ILE A 275 20.43 -1.54 8.17
N ILE A 276 19.99 -1.38 9.42
CA ILE A 276 18.74 -0.64 9.73
C ILE A 276 18.86 0.83 9.31
N GLU A 277 20.06 1.41 9.32
CA GLU A 277 20.33 2.79 8.91
C GLU A 277 20.13 3.01 7.40
N GLN A 278 20.07 1.93 6.61
CA GLN A 278 19.89 1.97 5.16
C GLN A 278 18.69 2.82 4.74
N LYS A 279 17.62 2.82 5.55
CA LYS A 279 16.39 3.58 5.26
C LYS A 279 16.60 5.10 5.28
N TYR A 280 17.68 5.61 5.87
CA TYR A 280 17.97 7.05 5.94
C TYR A 280 18.91 7.54 4.82
N LYS A 281 19.41 6.63 3.97
CA LYS A 281 20.24 6.96 2.82
C LYS A 281 19.40 7.43 1.63
N SER A 282 20.04 8.01 0.62
CA SER A 282 19.35 8.37 -0.62
C SER A 282 18.92 7.11 -1.41
N ILE A 283 17.85 7.20 -2.19
CA ILE A 283 17.33 6.05 -2.97
C ILE A 283 18.38 5.52 -3.96
N ASP A 284 19.22 6.39 -4.52
CA ASP A 284 20.28 6.00 -5.45
C ASP A 284 21.40 5.21 -4.76
N GLU A 285 21.83 5.63 -3.57
CA GLU A 285 22.78 4.87 -2.74
C GLU A 285 22.21 3.50 -2.36
N ILE A 286 20.94 3.46 -1.93
CA ILE A 286 20.25 2.20 -1.59
C ILE A 286 20.26 1.25 -2.78
N ARG A 287 20.00 1.74 -3.99
CA ARG A 287 19.98 0.93 -5.20
C ARG A 287 21.34 0.32 -5.52
N ILE A 288 22.43 1.03 -5.26
CA ILE A 288 23.80 0.57 -5.48
C ILE A 288 24.20 -0.50 -4.45
N GLU A 289 23.84 -0.31 -3.19
CA GLU A 289 24.23 -1.21 -2.09
C GLU A 289 23.33 -2.46 -1.97
N TYR A 290 22.07 -2.39 -2.39
CA TYR A 290 21.08 -3.44 -2.21
C TYR A 290 21.52 -4.84 -2.72
N PRO A 291 22.17 -5.00 -3.89
CA PRO A 291 22.70 -6.29 -4.31
C PRO A 291 23.69 -6.91 -3.33
N ASN A 292 24.51 -6.09 -2.66
CA ASN A 292 25.45 -6.55 -1.64
C ASN A 292 24.71 -6.96 -0.36
N ILE A 293 23.69 -6.21 0.06
CA ILE A 293 22.84 -6.56 1.21
C ILE A 293 22.19 -7.93 1.02
N ILE A 294 21.70 -8.25 -0.17
CA ILE A 294 21.16 -9.59 -0.47
C ILE A 294 22.22 -10.67 -0.19
N GLN A 295 23.46 -10.47 -0.65
CA GLN A 295 24.53 -11.45 -0.44
C GLN A 295 24.94 -11.55 1.03
N VAL A 296 24.99 -10.44 1.77
CA VAL A 296 25.25 -10.46 3.22
C VAL A 296 24.20 -11.30 3.93
N PHE A 297 22.91 -11.11 3.64
CA PHE A 297 21.82 -11.86 4.26
C PHE A 297 21.87 -13.35 3.89
N LYS A 298 22.14 -13.70 2.63
CA LYS A 298 22.24 -15.11 2.21
C LYS A 298 23.42 -15.86 2.83
N ASN A 299 24.51 -15.16 3.15
CA ASN A 299 25.67 -15.76 3.82
C ASN A 299 25.60 -15.68 5.35
N SER A 300 24.49 -15.17 5.90
CA SER A 300 24.27 -15.06 7.34
C SER A 300 23.74 -16.36 7.94
N GLN A 301 23.94 -16.55 9.23
CA GLN A 301 23.50 -17.73 9.95
C GLN A 301 22.13 -17.52 10.59
N PHE A 302 21.34 -18.59 10.65
CA PHE A 302 20.05 -18.57 11.32
C PHE A 302 20.17 -19.09 12.76
N PRO A 303 19.42 -18.53 13.71
CA PRO A 303 19.36 -19.08 15.07
C PRO A 303 18.96 -20.57 15.07
N PRO A 304 19.57 -21.43 15.92
CA PRO A 304 19.31 -22.87 15.93
C PRO A 304 17.84 -23.26 16.13
N GLU A 305 17.09 -22.48 16.92
CA GLU A 305 15.66 -22.66 17.15
C GLU A 305 14.85 -22.46 15.87
N MET A 306 15.22 -21.45 15.06
CA MET A 306 14.59 -21.20 13.78
C MET A 306 14.88 -22.35 12.81
N ILE A 307 16.13 -22.81 12.73
CA ILE A 307 16.51 -23.97 11.89
C ILE A 307 15.68 -25.20 12.25
N ASN A 308 15.56 -25.52 13.55
CA ASN A 308 14.74 -26.64 14.02
C ASN A 308 13.26 -26.48 13.65
N GLY A 309 12.73 -25.26 13.70
CA GLY A 309 11.37 -24.95 13.24
C GLY A 309 11.19 -25.15 11.74
N LEU A 310 12.14 -24.68 10.94
CA LEU A 310 12.14 -24.83 9.47
C LEU A 310 12.20 -26.30 9.07
N VAL A 311 13.01 -27.10 9.76
CA VAL A 311 13.07 -28.56 9.56
C VAL A 311 11.71 -29.21 9.81
N ARG A 312 11.02 -28.84 10.90
CA ARG A 312 9.66 -29.35 11.18
C ARG A 312 8.65 -28.92 10.12
N ALA A 313 8.76 -27.68 9.64
CA ALA A 313 7.90 -27.19 8.56
C ALA A 313 8.11 -27.99 7.27
N LEU A 314 9.36 -28.25 6.88
CA LEU A 314 9.69 -29.07 5.71
C LEU A 314 9.20 -30.51 5.84
N ASP A 315 9.31 -31.12 7.03
CA ASP A 315 8.75 -32.46 7.28
C ASP A 315 7.23 -32.48 7.10
N ASP A 316 6.55 -31.40 7.47
CA ASP A 316 5.10 -31.25 7.30
C ASP A 316 4.69 -30.97 5.84
N PHE A 317 5.52 -30.26 5.06
CA PHE A 317 5.27 -30.01 3.63
C PHE A 317 5.66 -31.19 2.71
N GLY A 318 6.59 -32.04 3.15
CA GLY A 318 7.11 -33.14 2.33
C GLY A 318 7.88 -32.65 1.11
N ASP A 319 7.45 -33.10 -0.08
CA ASP A 319 8.05 -32.75 -1.38
C ASP A 319 7.14 -31.82 -2.21
N ASN A 320 6.08 -31.26 -1.60
CA ASN A 320 5.22 -30.32 -2.29
C ASN A 320 5.94 -28.97 -2.42
N PRO A 321 5.86 -28.28 -3.58
CA PRO A 321 6.44 -26.95 -3.74
C PRO A 321 5.90 -25.97 -2.71
N ILE A 322 6.76 -25.02 -2.30
CA ILE A 322 6.43 -24.03 -1.26
C ILE A 322 6.72 -22.62 -1.77
N ILE A 323 6.05 -21.63 -1.20
CA ILE A 323 6.30 -20.20 -1.42
C ILE A 323 6.60 -19.54 -0.08
N VAL A 324 7.67 -18.74 -0.05
CA VAL A 324 8.03 -17.90 1.09
C VAL A 324 7.52 -16.50 0.79
N ARG A 325 6.50 -16.05 1.53
CA ARG A 325 5.85 -14.75 1.36
C ARG A 325 6.21 -13.82 2.52
N SER A 326 6.58 -12.59 2.18
CA SER A 326 6.63 -11.47 3.12
C SER A 326 5.24 -11.19 3.70
N SER A 327 5.15 -10.93 5.00
CA SER A 327 3.92 -10.55 5.69
C SER A 327 4.29 -9.42 6.65
N SER A 328 4.33 -8.19 6.13
CA SER A 328 4.79 -7.04 6.92
C SER A 328 3.68 -6.48 7.82
N LEU A 329 4.04 -5.71 8.86
CA LEU A 329 3.04 -5.06 9.72
C LEU A 329 2.30 -3.92 9.01
N LEU A 330 2.94 -3.25 8.05
CA LEU A 330 2.34 -2.16 7.27
C LEU A 330 1.46 -2.65 6.11
N GLU A 331 1.60 -3.92 5.70
CA GLU A 331 1.07 -4.42 4.45
C GLU A 331 -0.45 -4.26 4.29
N ASP A 332 -1.19 -4.44 5.38
CA ASP A 332 -2.66 -4.36 5.42
C ASP A 332 -3.18 -3.28 6.37
N ARG A 333 -2.38 -2.24 6.61
CA ARG A 333 -2.82 -1.11 7.41
C ARG A 333 -3.90 -0.33 6.63
N VAL A 334 -5.11 -0.27 7.19
CA VAL A 334 -6.22 0.59 6.70
C VAL A 334 -5.71 1.99 6.32
N GLY A 335 -5.94 2.40 5.08
CA GLY A 335 -5.53 3.70 4.52
C GLY A 335 -4.15 3.75 3.85
N THR A 336 -3.26 2.78 4.12
CA THR A 336 -1.93 2.69 3.51
C THR A 336 -1.57 1.23 3.23
N ALA A 337 -2.31 0.56 2.34
CA ALA A 337 -1.91 -0.79 1.91
C ALA A 337 -0.55 -0.70 1.17
N PHE A 338 0.36 -1.65 1.37
CA PHE A 338 1.61 -1.78 0.59
C PHE A 338 1.41 -2.89 -0.44
N PRO A 339 0.89 -2.62 -1.66
CA PRO A 339 0.63 -3.68 -2.60
C PRO A 339 1.94 -4.09 -3.27
N GLY A 340 2.41 -5.32 -3.02
CA GLY A 340 3.36 -6.01 -3.90
C GLY A 340 4.77 -5.44 -3.96
N LYS A 341 5.21 -4.66 -2.96
CA LYS A 341 6.57 -4.09 -2.92
C LYS A 341 7.62 -5.03 -2.33
N TYR A 342 7.19 -6.02 -1.55
CA TYR A 342 8.07 -7.01 -0.93
C TYR A 342 8.10 -8.31 -1.74
N LYS A 343 9.24 -9.01 -1.70
CA LYS A 343 9.43 -10.23 -2.47
C LYS A 343 8.61 -11.40 -1.92
N SER A 344 8.19 -12.28 -2.82
CA SER A 344 7.69 -13.63 -2.52
C SER A 344 8.43 -14.61 -3.42
N ILE A 345 8.98 -15.69 -2.86
CA ILE A 345 9.92 -16.58 -3.55
C ILE A 345 9.34 -17.99 -3.59
N PHE A 346 9.20 -18.53 -4.80
CA PHE A 346 8.77 -19.92 -5.03
C PHE A 346 9.96 -20.87 -4.98
N LEU A 347 9.75 -22.02 -4.35
CA LEU A 347 10.71 -23.12 -4.26
C LEU A 347 10.02 -24.40 -4.71
N ALA A 348 10.65 -25.18 -5.60
CA ALA A 348 10.07 -26.46 -6.01
C ALA A 348 10.13 -27.51 -4.91
N ASN A 349 10.92 -27.27 -3.85
CA ASN A 349 11.03 -28.13 -2.67
C ASN A 349 11.41 -29.58 -3.04
N GLN A 350 12.33 -29.73 -4.00
CA GLN A 350 12.86 -31.02 -4.47
C GLN A 350 14.30 -31.23 -3.98
N GLY A 351 14.73 -32.49 -3.91
CA GLY A 351 16.09 -32.88 -3.49
C GLY A 351 16.14 -33.46 -2.08
N THR A 352 17.34 -33.56 -1.53
CA THR A 352 17.59 -34.01 -0.16
C THR A 352 17.04 -33.02 0.87
N LYS A 353 16.81 -33.49 2.10
CA LYS A 353 16.32 -32.63 3.19
C LYS A 353 17.23 -31.43 3.46
N GLU A 354 18.54 -31.60 3.32
CA GLU A 354 19.53 -30.55 3.50
C GLU A 354 19.47 -29.51 2.38
N GLU A 355 19.38 -29.94 1.12
CA GLU A 355 19.20 -29.03 -0.03
C GLU A 355 17.91 -28.21 0.08
N LYS A 356 16.81 -28.86 0.49
CA LYS A 356 15.51 -28.19 0.72
C LYS A 356 15.59 -27.16 1.86
N LEU A 357 16.31 -27.48 2.94
CA LEU A 357 16.54 -26.58 4.06
C LEU A 357 17.36 -25.35 3.66
N LEU A 358 18.47 -25.56 2.95
CA LEU A 358 19.32 -24.47 2.48
C LEU A 358 18.55 -23.54 1.53
N ALA A 359 17.82 -24.10 0.56
CA ALA A 359 16.99 -23.29 -0.35
C ALA A 359 15.90 -22.49 0.36
N LEU A 360 15.29 -23.06 1.42
CA LEU A 360 14.30 -22.37 2.24
C LEU A 360 14.94 -21.22 3.05
N MET A 361 16.11 -21.47 3.65
CA MET A 361 16.87 -20.44 4.39
C MET A 361 17.30 -19.30 3.46
N ASP A 362 17.79 -19.61 2.26
CA ASP A 362 18.15 -18.62 1.24
C ASP A 362 16.96 -17.74 0.83
N ALA A 363 15.79 -18.36 0.64
CA ALA A 363 14.56 -17.64 0.30
C ALA A 363 14.11 -16.71 1.44
N ILE A 364 14.17 -17.18 2.69
CA ILE A 364 13.86 -16.37 3.87
C ILE A 364 14.81 -15.19 4.00
N ALA A 365 16.12 -15.42 3.84
CA ALA A 365 17.14 -14.38 3.89
C ALA A 365 16.92 -13.31 2.81
N GLU A 366 16.55 -13.71 1.59
CA GLU A 366 16.25 -12.77 0.52
C GLU A 366 14.95 -11.98 0.76
N VAL A 367 13.93 -12.60 1.35
CA VAL A 367 12.70 -11.91 1.77
C VAL A 367 13.01 -10.86 2.85
N TYR A 368 13.82 -11.19 3.86
CA TYR A 368 14.27 -10.23 4.86
C TYR A 368 15.11 -9.10 4.25
N ALA A 369 16.01 -9.40 3.32
CA ALA A 369 16.77 -8.39 2.61
C ALA A 369 15.85 -7.44 1.82
N SER A 370 14.73 -7.93 1.27
CA SER A 370 13.79 -7.11 0.48
C SER A 370 13.18 -5.94 1.25
N THR A 371 13.16 -5.99 2.59
CA THR A 371 12.77 -4.86 3.46
C THR A 371 13.64 -3.62 3.24
N PHE A 372 14.90 -3.82 2.83
CA PHE A 372 15.88 -2.77 2.59
C PHE A 372 16.05 -2.42 1.11
N SER A 373 15.12 -2.86 0.25
CA SER A 373 15.17 -2.53 -1.17
C SER A 373 14.70 -1.09 -1.45
N PRO A 374 15.08 -0.50 -2.61
CA PRO A 374 14.68 0.85 -2.98
C PRO A 374 13.16 1.07 -2.99
N ASP A 375 12.37 0.07 -3.41
CA ASP A 375 10.95 0.26 -3.69
C ASP A 375 10.09 0.38 -2.41
N PRO A 376 10.24 -0.49 -1.39
CA PRO A 376 9.57 -0.33 -0.09
C PRO A 376 10.04 0.92 0.66
N ILE A 377 11.34 1.24 0.64
CA ILE A 377 11.86 2.45 1.31
C ILE A 377 11.32 3.70 0.62
N GLY A 378 11.38 3.78 -0.71
CA GLY A 378 10.82 4.88 -1.48
C GLY A 378 9.33 5.10 -1.20
N TYR A 379 8.55 4.01 -1.12
CA TYR A 379 7.14 4.11 -0.73
C TYR A 379 6.93 4.69 0.67
N ARG A 380 7.73 4.25 1.63
CA ARG A 380 7.65 4.73 3.02
C ARG A 380 7.99 6.21 3.11
N ILE A 381 8.95 6.68 2.32
CA ILE A 381 9.26 8.10 2.21
C ILE A 381 8.05 8.86 1.66
N GLU A 382 7.47 8.40 0.54
CA GLU A 382 6.29 9.03 -0.09
C GLU A 382 5.08 9.14 0.84
N HIS A 383 4.92 8.20 1.78
CA HIS A 383 3.77 8.12 2.68
C HIS A 383 4.07 8.57 4.12
N ASN A 384 5.24 9.16 4.38
CA ASN A 384 5.69 9.56 5.73
C ASN A 384 5.71 8.40 6.76
N LEU A 385 6.09 7.20 6.32
CA LEU A 385 6.19 5.96 7.11
C LEU A 385 7.65 5.50 7.33
N LEU A 386 8.63 6.37 7.12
CA LEU A 386 10.05 6.01 7.23
C LEU A 386 10.45 5.67 8.68
N ASP A 387 9.95 6.43 9.65
CA ASP A 387 10.24 6.23 11.07
C ASP A 387 9.36 5.15 11.71
N TYR A 388 8.37 4.63 10.98
CA TYR A 388 7.59 3.49 11.45
C TYR A 388 8.50 2.28 11.61
N ASN A 389 8.33 1.52 12.70
CA ASN A 389 9.11 0.31 12.89
C ASN A 389 8.53 -0.80 12.00
N GLU A 390 9.12 -0.98 10.82
CA GLU A 390 8.67 -2.01 9.88
C GLU A 390 9.31 -3.34 10.27
N GLU A 391 8.47 -4.24 10.76
CA GLU A 391 8.84 -5.62 11.07
C GLU A 391 8.32 -6.55 9.97
N MET A 392 9.09 -7.60 9.67
CA MET A 392 8.79 -8.51 8.57
C MET A 392 8.46 -9.89 9.11
N GLY A 393 7.17 -10.23 9.17
CA GLY A 393 6.75 -11.62 9.35
C GLY A 393 6.94 -12.40 8.06
N ILE A 394 7.04 -13.73 8.16
CA ILE A 394 7.12 -14.62 6.99
C ILE A 394 6.03 -15.66 7.06
N MET A 395 5.39 -15.87 5.92
CA MET A 395 4.43 -16.94 5.68
C MET A 395 5.04 -17.94 4.70
N ILE A 396 5.34 -19.15 5.18
CA ILE A 396 5.81 -20.27 4.35
C ILE A 396 4.57 -21.10 4.02
N GLN A 397 4.21 -21.16 2.74
CA GLN A 397 2.94 -21.73 2.32
C GLN A 397 3.14 -22.78 1.24
N GLU A 398 2.37 -23.85 1.28
CA GLU A 398 2.32 -24.83 0.21
C GLU A 398 1.73 -24.19 -1.06
N VAL A 399 2.41 -24.39 -2.20
CA VAL A 399 1.91 -23.90 -3.49
C VAL A 399 0.73 -24.76 -3.91
N VAL A 400 -0.40 -24.12 -4.16
CA VAL A 400 -1.58 -24.81 -4.70
C VAL A 400 -1.32 -25.20 -6.14
N GLY A 401 -1.44 -26.48 -6.46
CA GLY A 401 -1.26 -26.93 -7.83
C GLY A 401 -1.39 -28.43 -8.01
N THR A 402 -1.24 -28.85 -9.26
CA THR A 402 -1.10 -30.25 -9.66
C THR A 402 0.10 -30.40 -10.59
N LYS A 403 0.66 -31.61 -10.63
CA LYS A 403 1.79 -31.93 -11.49
C LYS A 403 1.30 -32.24 -12.91
N VAL A 404 1.84 -31.55 -13.91
CA VAL A 404 1.61 -31.78 -15.34
C VAL A 404 2.98 -31.93 -16.02
N GLY A 405 3.35 -33.16 -16.35
CA GLY A 405 4.68 -33.47 -16.87
C GLY A 405 5.78 -33.15 -15.86
N ASP A 406 6.70 -32.27 -16.25
CA ASP A 406 7.83 -31.80 -15.41
C ASP A 406 7.45 -30.58 -14.54
N TYR A 407 6.26 -30.01 -14.74
CA TYR A 407 5.84 -28.75 -14.13
C TYR A 407 4.77 -28.95 -13.06
N PHE A 408 4.74 -28.03 -12.09
CA PHE A 408 3.74 -27.95 -11.04
C PHE A 408 3.13 -26.56 -11.00
N PHE A 409 1.80 -26.50 -11.12
CA PHE A 409 1.04 -25.24 -11.14
C PHE A 409 -0.46 -25.51 -10.90
N PRO A 410 -1.24 -24.52 -10.45
CA PRO A 410 -2.69 -24.63 -10.38
C PRO A 410 -3.30 -24.48 -11.78
N ILE A 411 -4.45 -25.13 -12.00
CA ILE A 411 -5.17 -25.07 -13.28
C ILE A 411 -5.44 -23.63 -13.69
N PHE A 412 -5.87 -22.83 -12.71
CA PHE A 412 -5.96 -21.40 -12.84
C PHE A 412 -5.77 -20.73 -11.48
N SER A 413 -5.31 -19.49 -11.55
CA SER A 413 -5.21 -18.58 -10.41
C SER A 413 -5.80 -17.24 -10.80
N GLY A 414 -6.16 -16.43 -9.81
CA GLY A 414 -6.68 -15.11 -10.08
C GLY A 414 -6.74 -14.20 -8.88
N VAL A 415 -7.07 -12.95 -9.20
CA VAL A 415 -7.40 -11.92 -8.21
C VAL A 415 -8.82 -11.48 -8.45
N ALA A 416 -9.62 -11.39 -7.39
CA ALA A 416 -10.98 -10.88 -7.46
C ALA A 416 -11.14 -9.65 -6.57
N PHE A 417 -11.80 -8.64 -7.10
CA PHE A 417 -12.08 -7.36 -6.46
C PHE A 417 -13.60 -7.22 -6.29
N SER A 418 -14.04 -6.86 -5.09
CA SER A 418 -15.43 -6.49 -4.81
C SER A 418 -15.83 -5.19 -5.53
N TYR A 419 -14.88 -4.25 -5.64
CA TYR A 419 -15.08 -2.97 -6.31
C TYR A 419 -14.31 -2.89 -7.63
N ASN A 420 -15.03 -2.68 -8.73
CA ASN A 420 -14.49 -2.57 -10.07
C ASN A 420 -14.24 -1.12 -10.48
N ASP A 421 -12.97 -0.70 -10.46
CA ASP A 421 -12.53 0.56 -11.06
C ASP A 421 -12.42 0.49 -12.60
N PHE A 422 -12.41 -0.71 -13.17
CA PHE A 422 -12.22 -0.96 -14.59
C PHE A 422 -13.56 -1.29 -15.27
N ARG A 423 -14.34 -0.24 -15.55
CA ARG A 423 -15.63 -0.37 -16.24
C ARG A 423 -15.44 -0.26 -17.75
N TRP A 424 -15.29 -1.37 -18.45
CA TRP A 424 -15.20 -1.41 -19.93
C TRP A 424 -16.55 -1.23 -20.64
N SER A 425 -17.65 -1.15 -19.89
CA SER A 425 -18.99 -0.93 -20.42
C SER A 425 -19.78 -0.01 -19.50
N PRO A 426 -20.60 0.92 -20.02
CA PRO A 426 -21.46 1.77 -19.19
C PRO A 426 -22.53 0.97 -18.44
N ARG A 427 -22.78 -0.28 -18.85
CA ARG A 427 -23.69 -1.19 -18.16
C ARG A 427 -23.05 -1.84 -16.93
N LEU A 428 -21.75 -1.69 -16.68
CA LEU A 428 -21.09 -2.20 -15.49
C LEU A 428 -21.19 -1.21 -14.35
N GLU A 429 -21.62 -1.69 -13.19
CA GLU A 429 -21.55 -0.96 -11.94
C GLU A 429 -20.25 -1.30 -11.20
N ARG A 430 -19.82 -0.42 -10.31
CA ARG A 430 -18.59 -0.64 -9.54
C ARG A 430 -18.72 -1.85 -8.61
N ASN A 431 -19.89 -2.04 -8.00
CA ASN A 431 -20.18 -3.17 -7.14
C ASN A 431 -20.47 -4.48 -7.93
N ASP A 432 -20.36 -4.46 -9.26
CA ASP A 432 -20.39 -5.71 -10.05
C ASP A 432 -19.08 -6.50 -9.92
N GLY A 433 -18.03 -5.90 -9.34
CA GLY A 433 -16.74 -6.53 -9.08
C GLY A 433 -15.94 -6.84 -10.36
N LEU A 434 -14.73 -7.33 -10.16
CA LEU A 434 -13.79 -7.70 -11.23
C LEU A 434 -13.01 -8.96 -10.84
N ILE A 435 -12.83 -9.88 -11.78
CA ILE A 435 -11.92 -11.01 -11.66
C ILE A 435 -10.87 -10.90 -12.76
N ARG A 436 -9.59 -11.03 -12.39
CA ARG A 436 -8.45 -11.23 -13.29
C ARG A 436 -8.04 -12.70 -13.17
N LEU A 437 -8.06 -13.45 -14.28
CA LEU A 437 -7.82 -14.89 -14.27
C LEU A 437 -6.69 -15.27 -15.23
N VAL A 438 -5.81 -16.16 -14.78
CA VAL A 438 -4.67 -16.69 -15.55
C VAL A 438 -4.59 -18.20 -15.38
N VAL A 439 -3.93 -18.86 -16.34
CA VAL A 439 -3.55 -20.28 -16.23
C VAL A 439 -2.22 -20.35 -15.48
N GLY A 440 -2.06 -21.34 -14.60
CA GLY A 440 -0.85 -21.48 -13.80
C GLY A 440 -0.82 -20.56 -12.59
N LEU A 441 0.38 -20.25 -12.11
CA LEU A 441 0.60 -19.45 -10.90
C LEU A 441 0.02 -18.04 -11.02
N GLY A 442 -0.48 -17.50 -9.90
CA GLY A 442 -1.17 -16.21 -9.85
C GLY A 442 -0.29 -14.97 -10.04
N THR A 443 1.02 -15.12 -10.23
CA THR A 443 1.97 -14.02 -10.47
C THR A 443 1.50 -13.11 -11.60
N ARG A 444 1.07 -13.67 -12.73
CA ARG A 444 0.58 -12.86 -13.88
C ARG A 444 -0.79 -12.23 -13.66
N ALA A 445 -1.57 -12.70 -12.68
CA ALA A 445 -2.83 -12.06 -12.31
C ALA A 445 -2.62 -10.85 -11.37
N VAL A 446 -1.57 -10.91 -10.56
CA VAL A 446 -1.16 -9.86 -9.62
C VAL A 446 -0.30 -8.83 -10.35
N ASP A 447 0.82 -9.28 -10.91
CA ASP A 447 1.81 -8.48 -11.61
C ASP A 447 1.34 -8.14 -13.03
N ARG A 448 1.37 -6.84 -13.36
CA ARG A 448 1.08 -6.34 -14.71
C ARG A 448 2.28 -6.61 -15.60
N THR A 449 2.40 -7.83 -16.06
CA THR A 449 3.48 -8.29 -16.93
C THR A 449 3.16 -7.85 -18.36
N GLY A 450 3.85 -6.81 -18.86
CA GLY A 450 3.56 -6.18 -20.16
C GLY A 450 3.77 -7.06 -21.41
N ASP A 451 3.97 -8.36 -21.23
CA ASP A 451 4.21 -9.35 -22.27
C ASP A 451 3.10 -10.42 -22.41
N ASP A 452 2.03 -10.40 -21.59
CA ASP A 452 0.85 -11.26 -21.75
C ASP A 452 -0.39 -10.66 -21.07
N TYR A 453 -1.57 -11.26 -21.27
CA TYR A 453 -2.84 -10.68 -20.82
C TYR A 453 -3.64 -11.63 -19.92
N PRO A 454 -4.16 -11.18 -18.76
CA PRO A 454 -5.12 -11.94 -17.98
C PRO A 454 -6.52 -11.88 -18.61
N ILE A 455 -7.34 -12.91 -18.38
CA ILE A 455 -8.76 -12.88 -18.73
C ILE A 455 -9.50 -12.05 -17.68
N LEU A 456 -10.18 -10.99 -18.13
CA LEU A 456 -10.98 -10.12 -17.27
C LEU A 456 -12.47 -10.49 -17.38
N ILE A 457 -13.15 -10.57 -16.23
CA ILE A 457 -14.60 -10.80 -16.18
C ILE A 457 -15.23 -10.11 -14.97
N SER A 458 -16.43 -9.58 -15.14
CA SER A 458 -17.22 -9.05 -14.03
C SER A 458 -18.15 -10.14 -13.47
N PRO A 459 -18.00 -10.56 -12.21
CA PRO A 459 -18.88 -11.58 -11.63
C PRO A 459 -20.34 -11.09 -11.48
N GLY A 460 -20.56 -9.78 -11.38
CA GLY A 460 -21.90 -9.18 -11.33
C GLY A 460 -22.64 -9.23 -12.67
N LYS A 461 -21.91 -9.05 -13.78
CA LYS A 461 -22.45 -9.09 -15.15
C LYS A 461 -21.56 -9.92 -16.10
N PRO A 462 -21.53 -11.26 -15.97
CA PRO A 462 -20.66 -12.12 -16.77
C PRO A 462 -20.89 -12.07 -18.28
N GLY A 463 -22.11 -11.71 -18.71
CA GLY A 463 -22.46 -11.60 -20.12
C GLY A 463 -21.82 -10.40 -20.84
N LEU A 464 -21.26 -9.44 -20.11
CA LEU A 464 -20.56 -8.29 -20.67
C LEU A 464 -19.08 -8.64 -20.88
N LYS A 465 -18.81 -9.35 -21.96
CA LYS A 465 -17.44 -9.68 -22.39
C LYS A 465 -16.65 -8.41 -22.71
N VAL A 466 -15.34 -8.46 -22.44
CA VAL A 466 -14.40 -7.37 -22.75
C VAL A 466 -14.18 -7.29 -24.26
N TYR A 467 -14.06 -8.46 -24.90
CA TYR A 467 -13.84 -8.58 -26.34
C TYR A 467 -15.12 -9.04 -27.03
N THR A 468 -15.46 -8.39 -28.14
CA THR A 468 -16.58 -8.79 -29.01
C THR A 468 -16.10 -9.57 -30.23
N GLU A 469 -14.91 -9.24 -30.75
CA GLU A 469 -14.32 -9.87 -31.93
C GLU A 469 -13.41 -11.05 -31.58
N ILE A 470 -13.43 -12.08 -32.44
CA ILE A 470 -12.62 -13.30 -32.23
C ILE A 470 -11.13 -13.02 -32.42
N SER A 471 -10.76 -12.10 -33.31
CA SER A 471 -9.37 -11.67 -33.50
C SER A 471 -8.75 -11.10 -32.24
N ASP A 472 -9.55 -10.42 -31.41
CA ASP A 472 -9.11 -9.89 -30.13
C ASP A 472 -8.90 -11.00 -29.12
N TYR A 473 -9.81 -11.98 -29.05
CA TYR A 473 -9.63 -13.17 -28.20
C TYR A 473 -8.33 -13.92 -28.51
N ILE A 474 -8.03 -14.18 -29.78
CA ILE A 474 -6.82 -14.92 -30.18
C ILE A 474 -5.55 -14.22 -29.70
N LYS A 475 -5.57 -12.89 -29.71
CA LYS A 475 -4.40 -12.08 -29.48
C LYS A 475 -4.19 -11.69 -28.03
N TYR A 476 -5.27 -11.54 -27.29
CA TYR A 476 -5.29 -11.05 -25.92
C TYR A 476 -5.75 -12.13 -24.92
N SER A 477 -5.75 -13.39 -25.35
CA SER A 477 -5.76 -14.53 -24.43
C SER A 477 -4.37 -14.73 -23.83
N PRO A 478 -4.29 -15.30 -22.62
CA PRO A 478 -3.03 -15.80 -22.09
C PRO A 478 -2.32 -16.74 -23.06
N HIS A 479 -1.05 -16.44 -23.39
CA HIS A 479 -0.17 -17.29 -24.20
C HIS A 479 0.92 -17.97 -23.38
N ARG A 480 1.20 -17.43 -22.18
CA ARG A 480 2.23 -17.91 -21.27
C ARG A 480 1.62 -18.23 -19.91
N LEU A 481 2.21 -19.21 -19.22
CA LEU A 481 1.88 -19.52 -17.85
C LEU A 481 3.15 -19.60 -17.02
N ASP A 482 3.04 -19.14 -15.78
CA ASP A 482 4.10 -19.28 -14.79
C ASP A 482 3.90 -20.59 -14.04
N ALA A 483 4.98 -21.38 -13.93
CA ALA A 483 4.97 -22.69 -13.30
C ALA A 483 6.28 -22.97 -12.56
N ILE A 484 6.23 -23.96 -11.68
CA ILE A 484 7.42 -24.50 -11.02
C ILE A 484 7.89 -25.72 -11.80
N ASN A 485 9.08 -25.67 -12.38
CA ASN A 485 9.71 -26.83 -12.98
C ASN A 485 10.37 -27.68 -11.89
N LEU A 486 9.80 -28.87 -11.66
CA LEU A 486 10.24 -29.79 -10.62
C LEU A 486 11.59 -30.44 -10.94
N LYS A 487 11.99 -30.48 -12.23
CA LYS A 487 13.26 -31.07 -12.66
C LYS A 487 14.42 -30.10 -12.51
N THR A 488 14.22 -28.83 -12.90
CA THR A 488 15.25 -27.78 -12.77
C THR A 488 15.21 -27.10 -11.40
N ASN A 489 14.19 -27.38 -10.58
CA ASN A 489 13.92 -26.77 -9.27
C ASN A 489 13.79 -25.25 -9.34
N LYS A 490 13.16 -24.74 -10.41
CA LYS A 490 13.07 -23.31 -10.73
C LYS A 490 11.64 -22.88 -11.08
N PHE A 491 11.36 -21.61 -10.79
CA PHE A 491 10.23 -20.90 -11.37
C PHE A 491 10.53 -20.57 -12.84
N GLU A 492 9.62 -20.92 -13.75
CA GLU A 492 9.78 -20.74 -15.19
C GLU A 492 8.47 -20.25 -15.81
N THR A 493 8.59 -19.35 -16.79
CA THR A 493 7.48 -18.93 -17.66
C THR A 493 7.51 -19.79 -18.91
N VAL A 494 6.41 -20.50 -19.18
CA VAL A 494 6.31 -21.50 -20.25
C VAL A 494 5.23 -21.11 -21.25
N SER A 495 5.46 -21.36 -22.54
CA SER A 495 4.45 -21.21 -23.58
C SER A 495 3.33 -22.24 -23.38
N ILE A 496 2.08 -21.78 -23.29
CA ILE A 496 0.92 -22.65 -23.12
C ILE A 496 0.80 -23.61 -24.30
N ASN A 497 1.00 -23.13 -25.53
CA ASN A 497 0.91 -23.95 -26.74
C ASN A 497 1.93 -25.11 -26.72
N GLU A 498 3.18 -24.84 -26.34
CA GLU A 498 4.21 -25.87 -26.24
C GLU A 498 3.91 -26.88 -25.13
N LEU A 499 3.41 -26.40 -23.99
CA LEU A 499 2.99 -27.26 -22.89
C LEU A 499 1.85 -28.19 -23.29
N MET A 500 0.81 -27.65 -23.96
CA MET A 500 -0.35 -28.43 -24.39
C MET A 500 0.02 -29.49 -25.44
N LYS A 501 0.92 -29.16 -26.38
CA LYS A 501 1.44 -30.15 -27.35
C LYS A 501 2.20 -31.29 -26.70
N LYS A 502 2.94 -31.04 -25.61
CA LYS A 502 3.79 -32.04 -24.95
C LYS A 502 3.06 -32.83 -23.86
N TYR A 503 2.22 -32.17 -23.07
CA TYR A 503 1.60 -32.73 -21.86
C TYR A 503 0.09 -32.48 -21.76
N GLY A 504 -0.56 -31.99 -22.82
CA GLY A 504 -1.98 -31.60 -22.77
C GLY A 504 -2.94 -32.72 -22.37
N ASP A 505 -2.61 -33.98 -22.66
CA ASP A 505 -3.43 -35.15 -22.27
C ASP A 505 -3.48 -35.34 -20.74
N TYR A 506 -2.49 -34.81 -20.02
CA TYR A 506 -2.40 -34.84 -18.57
C TYR A 506 -2.93 -33.55 -17.92
N PHE A 507 -3.38 -32.57 -18.71
CA PHE A 507 -3.87 -31.30 -18.19
C PHE A 507 -5.24 -31.51 -17.53
N PRO A 508 -5.38 -31.33 -16.20
CA PRO A 508 -6.63 -31.57 -15.52
C PRO A 508 -7.66 -30.50 -15.87
N ALA A 509 -8.94 -30.90 -15.92
CA ALA A 509 -10.07 -30.01 -16.21
C ALA A 509 -9.87 -29.10 -17.44
N ILE A 510 -9.16 -29.60 -18.47
CA ILE A 510 -8.84 -28.87 -19.71
C ILE A 510 -10.07 -28.19 -20.35
N ASN A 511 -11.23 -28.84 -20.28
CA ASN A 511 -12.51 -28.34 -20.78
C ASN A 511 -13.00 -27.07 -20.09
N LEU A 512 -12.55 -26.76 -18.87
CA LEU A 512 -12.91 -25.55 -18.15
C LEU A 512 -12.10 -24.34 -18.61
N VAL A 513 -10.86 -24.56 -19.06
CA VAL A 513 -9.88 -23.50 -19.34
C VAL A 513 -9.88 -23.11 -20.81
N PHE A 514 -9.90 -24.10 -21.70
CA PHE A 514 -9.65 -23.91 -23.12
C PHE A 514 -10.93 -23.96 -23.97
N SER A 515 -10.95 -23.13 -25.01
CA SER A 515 -11.84 -23.26 -26.17
C SER A 515 -11.03 -23.71 -27.39
N ILE A 516 -11.69 -24.34 -28.34
CA ILE A 516 -11.08 -24.82 -29.59
C ILE A 516 -11.24 -23.73 -30.66
N LEU A 517 -10.15 -23.39 -31.32
CA LEU A 517 -10.15 -22.46 -32.46
C LEU A 517 -10.20 -23.26 -33.78
N GLU A 518 -11.31 -23.14 -34.52
CA GLU A 518 -11.52 -23.79 -35.82
C GLU A 518 -12.01 -22.75 -36.83
N GLU A 519 -11.30 -22.60 -37.96
CA GLU A 519 -11.72 -21.72 -39.08
C GLU A 519 -12.11 -20.28 -38.67
N LYS A 520 -11.39 -19.71 -37.69
CA LYS A 520 -11.66 -18.39 -37.05
C LYS A 520 -12.95 -18.31 -36.23
N THR A 521 -13.50 -19.45 -35.83
CA THR A 521 -14.59 -19.54 -34.85
C THR A 521 -14.10 -20.18 -33.56
N LEU A 522 -14.57 -19.67 -32.42
CA LEU A 522 -14.28 -20.25 -31.11
C LEU A 522 -15.42 -21.17 -30.70
N ARG A 523 -15.09 -22.44 -30.48
CA ARG A 523 -16.05 -23.46 -30.03
C ARG A 523 -15.72 -23.92 -28.62
N ARG A 524 -16.74 -24.02 -27.77
CA ARG A 524 -16.60 -24.64 -26.46
C ARG A 524 -16.43 -26.15 -26.61
N PRO A 525 -15.51 -26.77 -25.86
CA PRO A 525 -15.34 -28.21 -25.86
C PRO A 525 -16.52 -28.90 -25.17
N VAL A 526 -16.92 -30.06 -25.68
CA VAL A 526 -18.03 -30.86 -25.13
C VAL A 526 -17.53 -32.30 -24.93
N GLY A 527 -17.61 -32.80 -23.70
CA GLY A 527 -17.14 -34.15 -23.38
C GLY A 527 -15.64 -34.32 -23.62
N PHE A 528 -15.24 -35.37 -24.33
CA PHE A 528 -13.84 -35.69 -24.66
C PHE A 528 -13.41 -35.14 -26.04
N SER A 529 -14.04 -34.06 -26.52
CA SER A 529 -13.79 -33.55 -27.88
C SER A 529 -12.50 -32.75 -28.06
N ILE A 530 -11.67 -32.61 -27.01
CA ILE A 530 -10.40 -31.89 -27.11
C ILE A 530 -9.29 -32.88 -27.44
N ASN A 531 -8.57 -32.62 -28.53
CA ASN A 531 -7.27 -33.20 -28.80
C ASN A 531 -6.18 -32.10 -28.72
N PRO A 532 -5.47 -31.97 -27.60
CA PRO A 532 -4.52 -30.87 -27.36
C PRO A 532 -3.31 -30.84 -28.31
N ARG A 533 -3.02 -31.97 -28.97
CA ARG A 533 -1.84 -32.10 -29.83
C ARG A 533 -2.11 -31.65 -31.27
N GLU A 534 -3.36 -31.80 -31.72
CA GLU A 534 -3.75 -31.55 -33.10
C GLU A 534 -4.56 -30.26 -33.27
N GLN A 535 -5.28 -29.85 -32.23
CA GLN A 535 -6.15 -28.67 -32.26
C GLN A 535 -5.46 -27.44 -31.69
N GLU A 536 -5.84 -26.27 -32.21
CA GLU A 536 -5.42 -24.99 -31.66
C GLU A 536 -6.31 -24.62 -30.47
N LEU A 537 -5.70 -24.55 -29.28
CA LEU A 537 -6.40 -24.28 -28.02
C LEU A 537 -6.17 -22.83 -27.58
N LEU A 538 -7.26 -22.17 -27.20
CA LEU A 538 -7.24 -20.80 -26.72
C LEU A 538 -7.77 -20.71 -25.28
N VAL A 539 -7.04 -20.01 -24.41
CA VAL A 539 -7.49 -19.78 -23.04
C VAL A 539 -8.65 -18.79 -23.03
N THR A 540 -9.82 -19.24 -22.56
CA THR A 540 -11.05 -18.42 -22.56
C THR A 540 -11.85 -18.54 -21.27
N PHE A 541 -11.74 -19.68 -20.57
CA PHE A 541 -12.54 -20.01 -19.39
C PHE A 541 -14.06 -20.02 -19.63
N ASP A 542 -14.51 -20.09 -20.89
CA ASP A 542 -15.93 -19.98 -21.25
C ASP A 542 -16.79 -21.03 -20.51
N ASN A 543 -16.34 -22.29 -20.46
CA ASN A 543 -17.04 -23.35 -19.72
C ASN A 543 -16.97 -23.18 -18.20
N LEU A 544 -15.89 -22.62 -17.64
CA LEU A 544 -15.84 -22.27 -16.22
C LEU A 544 -16.92 -21.24 -15.88
N PHE A 545 -17.09 -20.23 -16.72
CA PHE A 545 -18.04 -19.14 -16.49
C PHE A 545 -19.50 -19.52 -16.73
N THR A 546 -19.78 -20.38 -17.72
CA THR A 546 -21.16 -20.73 -18.09
C THR A 546 -21.67 -22.01 -17.45
N ASN A 547 -20.81 -23.00 -17.23
CA ASN A 547 -21.24 -24.35 -16.84
C ASN A 547 -20.88 -24.69 -15.39
N THR A 548 -20.34 -23.73 -14.63
CA THR A 548 -20.01 -23.93 -13.22
C THR A 548 -20.49 -22.77 -12.38
N ASP A 549 -20.52 -22.98 -11.06
CA ASP A 549 -20.94 -21.97 -10.10
C ASP A 549 -19.83 -21.00 -9.69
N PHE A 550 -18.63 -21.12 -10.29
CA PHE A 550 -17.43 -20.38 -9.92
C PHE A 550 -17.68 -18.87 -9.73
N LEU A 551 -18.26 -18.19 -10.73
CA LEU A 551 -18.52 -16.76 -10.66
C LEU A 551 -19.48 -16.40 -9.53
N SER A 552 -20.52 -17.22 -9.34
CA SER A 552 -21.50 -17.01 -8.26
C SER A 552 -20.88 -17.22 -6.88
N THR A 553 -19.98 -18.19 -6.74
CA THR A 553 -19.24 -18.46 -5.51
C THR A 553 -18.27 -17.33 -5.19
N ILE A 554 -17.44 -16.89 -6.14
CA ILE A 554 -16.50 -15.77 -5.93
C ILE A 554 -17.27 -14.51 -5.55
N ARG A 555 -18.38 -14.19 -6.23
CA ARG A 555 -19.24 -13.06 -5.86
C ARG A 555 -19.77 -13.16 -4.43
N LYS A 556 -20.22 -14.34 -4.02
CA LYS A 556 -20.67 -14.58 -2.65
C LYS A 556 -19.55 -14.35 -1.65
N ILE A 557 -18.35 -14.89 -1.90
CA ILE A 557 -17.18 -14.70 -1.04
C ILE A 557 -16.87 -13.21 -0.89
N LEU A 558 -16.77 -12.47 -2.01
CA LEU A 558 -16.51 -11.03 -2.01
C LEU A 558 -17.55 -10.27 -1.18
N ASN A 559 -18.84 -10.55 -1.39
CA ASN A 559 -19.92 -9.88 -0.65
C ASN A 559 -19.88 -10.19 0.85
N ILE A 560 -19.63 -11.46 1.23
CA ILE A 560 -19.53 -11.86 2.63
C ILE A 560 -18.38 -11.10 3.29
N LEU A 561 -17.19 -11.16 2.67
CA LEU A 561 -15.99 -10.52 3.21
C LEU A 561 -16.14 -9.00 3.28
N GLU A 562 -16.67 -8.35 2.24
CA GLU A 562 -16.94 -6.91 2.22
C GLU A 562 -17.94 -6.51 3.32
N SER A 563 -19.01 -7.29 3.51
CA SER A 563 -20.02 -7.00 4.53
C SER A 563 -19.49 -7.11 5.96
N GLU A 564 -18.64 -8.11 6.24
CA GLU A 564 -18.08 -8.33 7.57
C GLU A 564 -16.88 -7.41 7.86
N LEU A 565 -16.09 -7.08 6.84
CA LEU A 565 -14.94 -6.17 6.95
C LEU A 565 -15.35 -4.69 6.87
N GLY A 566 -16.55 -4.38 6.38
CA GLY A 566 -17.08 -3.02 6.25
C GLY A 566 -16.34 -2.15 5.23
N THR A 567 -15.50 -2.75 4.40
CA THR A 567 -14.71 -2.08 3.36
C THR A 567 -14.65 -2.97 2.12
N PRO A 568 -14.51 -2.40 0.91
CA PRO A 568 -14.21 -3.19 -0.28
C PRO A 568 -12.98 -4.07 -0.06
N VAL A 569 -13.05 -5.29 -0.56
CA VAL A 569 -12.00 -6.31 -0.43
C VAL A 569 -11.49 -6.76 -1.79
N ASP A 570 -10.25 -7.23 -1.79
CA ASP A 570 -9.72 -8.07 -2.85
C ASP A 570 -9.10 -9.36 -2.30
N ILE A 571 -9.27 -10.44 -3.07
CA ILE A 571 -8.82 -11.78 -2.72
C ILE A 571 -7.95 -12.37 -3.83
N GLU A 572 -6.88 -13.05 -3.43
CA GLU A 572 -6.11 -13.93 -4.31
C GLU A 572 -6.60 -15.37 -4.13
N PHE A 573 -6.77 -16.10 -5.22
CA PHE A 573 -7.23 -17.48 -5.18
C PHE A 573 -6.53 -18.36 -6.24
N ALA A 574 -6.55 -19.67 -6.00
CA ALA A 574 -6.06 -20.67 -6.95
C ALA A 574 -6.95 -21.92 -6.93
N PHE A 575 -7.03 -22.61 -8.06
CA PHE A 575 -7.77 -23.86 -8.21
C PHE A 575 -6.85 -24.97 -8.69
N ASN A 576 -6.76 -26.06 -7.92
CA ASN A 576 -5.89 -27.19 -8.25
C ASN A 576 -6.54 -28.24 -9.17
N GLY A 577 -7.86 -28.15 -9.42
CA GLY A 577 -8.65 -29.17 -10.12
C GLY A 577 -9.75 -29.80 -9.31
N GLU A 578 -9.66 -29.70 -7.98
CA GLU A 578 -10.63 -30.30 -7.07
C GLU A 578 -11.23 -29.25 -6.13
N SER A 579 -10.40 -28.39 -5.54
CA SER A 579 -10.82 -27.41 -4.55
C SER A 579 -10.32 -26.01 -4.91
N LEU A 580 -11.13 -25.01 -4.56
CA LEU A 580 -10.74 -23.60 -4.65
C LEU A 580 -10.05 -23.20 -3.35
N TYR A 581 -8.90 -22.54 -3.47
CA TYR A 581 -8.10 -22.07 -2.36
C TYR A 581 -8.07 -20.55 -2.30
N ILE A 582 -8.30 -20.00 -1.11
CA ILE A 582 -8.00 -18.58 -0.84
C ILE A 582 -6.55 -18.48 -0.42
N LEU A 583 -5.79 -17.63 -1.09
CA LEU A 583 -4.36 -17.42 -0.88
C LEU A 583 -4.09 -16.15 -0.09
N GLN A 584 -4.90 -15.11 -0.29
CA GLN A 584 -4.79 -13.83 0.41
C GLN A 584 -6.15 -13.12 0.40
N CYS A 585 -6.39 -12.30 1.42
CA CYS A 585 -7.51 -11.37 1.49
C CYS A 585 -7.02 -10.09 2.13
N ARG A 586 -7.36 -8.94 1.54
CA ARG A 586 -7.06 -7.63 2.09
C ARG A 586 -8.20 -6.65 1.82
N SER A 587 -8.24 -5.58 2.60
CA SER A 587 -9.05 -4.41 2.24
C SER A 587 -8.47 -3.79 0.99
N GLN A 588 -9.31 -3.63 -0.02
CA GLN A 588 -8.94 -2.98 -1.26
C GLN A 588 -8.60 -1.53 -0.95
N SER A 589 -7.36 -1.15 -1.24
CA SER A 589 -6.99 0.26 -1.36
C SER A 589 -7.70 0.78 -2.59
N THR A 590 -8.91 1.29 -2.41
CA THR A 590 -9.49 2.21 -3.39
C THR A 590 -8.43 3.27 -3.67
N ILE A 591 -8.22 3.60 -4.94
CA ILE A 591 -7.25 4.61 -5.37
C ILE A 591 -7.47 5.86 -4.51
N LYS A 592 -6.66 5.98 -3.45
CA LYS A 592 -6.68 7.02 -2.41
C LYS A 592 -8.05 7.55 -2.06
N ASP A 593 -8.77 6.82 -1.21
CA ASP A 593 -9.95 7.33 -0.54
C ASP A 593 -11.06 7.78 -1.51
N SER A 594 -12.23 7.97 -0.95
CA SER A 594 -13.16 8.99 -1.41
C SER A 594 -12.55 10.39 -1.30
N LEU A 595 -11.38 10.68 -1.89
CA LEU A 595 -11.13 12.02 -2.39
C LEU A 595 -12.06 12.18 -3.59
N GLN A 596 -13.31 12.57 -3.29
CA GLN A 596 -14.03 13.41 -4.21
C GLN A 596 -13.07 14.56 -4.52
N TYR A 597 -12.41 14.48 -5.67
CA TYR A 597 -11.72 15.65 -6.16
C TYR A 597 -12.83 16.63 -6.49
N GLU A 598 -13.13 17.49 -5.52
CA GLU A 598 -13.99 18.63 -5.73
C GLU A 598 -13.36 19.40 -6.88
N ILE A 599 -14.10 19.43 -7.99
CA ILE A 599 -13.74 20.28 -9.11
C ILE A 599 -13.88 21.70 -8.56
N PRO A 600 -12.83 22.53 -8.61
CA PRO A 600 -12.94 23.90 -8.12
C PRO A 600 -14.08 24.62 -8.84
N ASP A 601 -15.02 25.19 -8.08
CA ASP A 601 -16.25 25.80 -8.61
C ASP A 601 -16.01 27.08 -9.44
N ASN A 602 -14.80 27.65 -9.36
CA ASN A 602 -14.50 28.97 -9.91
C ASN A 602 -13.16 28.98 -10.69
N ILE A 603 -13.09 28.19 -11.76
CA ILE A 603 -11.99 28.23 -12.73
C ILE A 603 -12.37 29.26 -13.80
N ALA A 604 -11.52 30.28 -14.01
CA ALA A 604 -11.71 31.26 -15.07
C ALA A 604 -11.68 30.56 -16.44
N GLU A 605 -12.55 30.97 -17.37
CA GLU A 605 -12.64 30.35 -18.70
C GLU A 605 -11.30 30.38 -19.46
N GLU A 606 -10.48 31.41 -19.22
CA GLU A 606 -9.13 31.56 -19.80
C GLU A 606 -8.12 30.51 -19.33
N ASP A 607 -8.30 29.97 -18.11
CA ASP A 607 -7.43 28.95 -17.53
C ASP A 607 -7.95 27.52 -17.83
N LEU A 608 -9.09 27.39 -18.50
CA LEU A 608 -9.69 26.11 -18.87
C LEU A 608 -9.12 25.59 -20.20
N LEU A 609 -8.50 24.41 -20.17
CA LEU A 609 -8.12 23.69 -21.38
C LEU A 609 -9.28 22.83 -21.89
N PHE A 610 -9.92 22.07 -21.01
CA PHE A 610 -11.08 21.26 -21.38
C PHE A 610 -12.02 20.95 -20.22
N LYS A 611 -13.28 20.62 -20.57
CA LYS A 611 -14.30 20.06 -19.69
C LYS A 611 -15.08 18.99 -20.46
N SER A 612 -15.26 17.80 -19.90
CA SER A 612 -15.98 16.67 -20.51
C SER A 612 -16.86 15.96 -19.48
N HIS A 613 -17.97 15.37 -19.95
CA HIS A 613 -18.96 14.70 -19.10
C HIS A 613 -19.11 13.19 -19.36
N LYS A 614 -18.31 12.63 -20.27
CA LYS A 614 -18.51 11.26 -20.77
C LYS A 614 -17.40 10.31 -20.33
N PHE A 615 -17.80 9.11 -19.88
CA PHE A 615 -16.90 8.02 -19.47
C PHE A 615 -15.82 8.44 -18.47
N VAL A 616 -16.23 9.24 -17.47
CA VAL A 616 -15.35 9.83 -16.46
C VAL A 616 -14.85 8.76 -15.48
N SER A 617 -13.55 8.48 -15.54
CA SER A 617 -12.83 7.70 -14.53
C SER A 617 -12.45 8.61 -13.35
N ASN A 618 -12.20 8.06 -12.16
CA ASN A 618 -11.60 8.86 -11.08
C ASN A 618 -10.11 9.01 -11.35
N GLY A 619 -9.59 10.24 -11.27
CA GLY A 619 -8.15 10.46 -11.39
C GLY A 619 -7.77 11.91 -11.27
N LYS A 620 -6.57 12.14 -10.76
CA LYS A 620 -5.92 13.45 -10.76
C LYS A 620 -4.51 13.29 -11.27
N THR A 621 -4.12 14.09 -12.25
CA THR A 621 -2.74 14.10 -12.72
C THR A 621 -1.85 14.92 -11.79
N ASN A 622 -0.56 14.62 -11.81
CA ASN A 622 0.46 15.53 -11.28
C ASN A 622 0.52 16.80 -12.15
N ASP A 623 1.38 17.73 -11.76
CA ASP A 623 1.69 18.94 -12.53
C ASP A 623 2.25 18.56 -13.91
N LEU A 624 1.44 18.77 -14.96
CA LEU A 624 1.83 18.48 -16.34
C LEU A 624 2.51 19.72 -16.94
N GLU A 625 3.67 19.49 -17.53
CA GLU A 625 4.52 20.52 -18.12
C GLU A 625 4.43 20.56 -19.65
N TYR A 626 4.04 19.43 -20.28
CA TYR A 626 4.01 19.30 -21.74
C TYR A 626 2.69 18.75 -22.26
N ILE A 627 2.26 19.26 -23.41
CA ILE A 627 1.16 18.72 -24.22
C ILE A 627 1.75 18.23 -25.54
N VAL A 628 1.53 16.97 -25.88
CA VAL A 628 1.79 16.44 -27.21
C VAL A 628 0.46 16.31 -27.92
N PHE A 629 0.23 17.17 -28.91
CA PHE A 629 -1.03 17.30 -29.63
C PHE A 629 -0.89 16.84 -31.08
N VAL A 630 -1.76 15.93 -31.51
CA VAL A 630 -1.93 15.55 -32.91
C VAL A 630 -3.16 16.26 -33.45
N ASP A 631 -2.99 17.14 -34.43
CA ASP A 631 -4.08 17.95 -35.01
C ASP A 631 -5.07 17.07 -35.79
N PRO A 632 -6.34 16.93 -35.34
CA PRO A 632 -7.35 16.14 -36.03
C PRO A 632 -7.60 16.57 -37.50
N THR A 633 -7.55 17.87 -37.77
CA THR A 633 -7.88 18.44 -39.08
C THR A 633 -6.80 18.14 -40.10
N ASN A 634 -5.54 18.27 -39.72
CA ASN A 634 -4.43 17.95 -40.63
C ASN A 634 -4.16 16.44 -40.69
N TYR A 635 -4.39 15.71 -39.59
CA TYR A 635 -4.27 14.25 -39.58
C TYR A 635 -5.25 13.55 -40.54
N SER A 636 -6.49 14.06 -40.66
CA SER A 636 -7.50 13.51 -41.58
C SER A 636 -7.20 13.77 -43.07
N LYS A 637 -6.31 14.73 -43.38
CA LYS A 637 -5.89 15.06 -44.76
C LYS A 637 -4.72 14.21 -45.26
N ILE A 638 -4.09 13.42 -44.39
CA ILE A 638 -2.97 12.55 -44.75
C ILE A 638 -3.44 11.50 -45.76
N THR A 639 -2.74 11.39 -46.88
CA THR A 639 -3.07 10.45 -47.95
C THR A 639 -2.11 9.26 -48.03
N THR A 640 -0.91 9.37 -47.45
CA THR A 640 0.17 8.37 -47.53
C THR A 640 0.29 7.57 -46.23
N LYS A 641 0.70 6.31 -46.33
CA LYS A 641 0.82 5.42 -45.16
C LYS A 641 2.10 5.71 -44.36
N GLU A 642 3.12 6.18 -45.05
CA GLU A 642 4.45 6.49 -44.52
C GLU A 642 4.37 7.61 -43.47
N GLU A 643 3.60 8.68 -43.76
CA GLU A 643 3.43 9.81 -42.85
C GLU A 643 2.72 9.41 -41.54
N TYR A 644 1.75 8.48 -41.59
CA TYR A 644 1.15 7.90 -40.39
C TYR A 644 2.15 7.12 -39.53
N ILE A 645 3.09 6.39 -40.15
CA ILE A 645 4.13 5.63 -39.44
C ILE A 645 5.14 6.57 -38.78
N GLU A 646 5.56 7.63 -39.47
CA GLU A 646 6.48 8.62 -38.92
C GLU A 646 5.89 9.35 -37.71
N ILE A 647 4.59 9.65 -37.71
CA ILE A 647 3.89 10.21 -36.54
C ILE A 647 3.94 9.24 -35.36
N SER A 648 3.68 7.95 -35.58
CA SER A 648 3.76 6.92 -34.55
C SER A 648 5.16 6.81 -33.93
N GLU A 649 6.20 6.86 -34.76
CA GLU A 649 7.59 6.79 -34.33
C GLU A 649 8.01 8.04 -33.54
N ALA A 650 7.60 9.22 -34.00
CA ALA A 650 7.85 10.48 -33.31
C ALA A 650 7.21 10.49 -31.91
N ILE A 651 5.95 10.03 -31.78
CA ILE A 651 5.28 9.88 -30.48
C ILE A 651 6.06 8.92 -29.56
N GLY A 652 6.51 7.78 -30.09
CA GLY A 652 7.30 6.81 -29.34
C GLY A 652 8.62 7.41 -28.81
N LYS A 653 9.33 8.19 -29.63
CA LYS A 653 10.55 8.90 -29.22
C LYS A 653 10.26 9.99 -28.17
N LEU A 654 9.21 10.78 -28.35
CA LEU A 654 8.80 11.80 -27.37
C LEU A 654 8.47 11.17 -26.01
N ASN A 655 7.81 10.01 -26.00
CA ASN A 655 7.51 9.27 -24.79
C ASN A 655 8.77 8.85 -24.01
N THR A 656 9.90 8.63 -24.69
CA THR A 656 11.20 8.35 -24.03
C THR A 656 11.94 9.62 -23.59
N LEU A 657 11.81 10.71 -24.35
CA LEU A 657 12.56 11.95 -24.11
C LEU A 657 11.92 12.89 -23.07
N LEU A 658 10.59 12.94 -23.01
CA LEU A 658 9.88 13.83 -22.10
C LEU A 658 9.90 13.29 -20.65
N PRO A 659 9.85 14.16 -19.63
CA PRO A 659 9.85 13.71 -18.24
C PRO A 659 8.64 12.81 -17.94
N ALA A 660 8.91 11.65 -17.35
CA ALA A 660 7.88 10.66 -17.08
C ALA A 660 6.74 11.24 -16.21
N LYS A 661 5.50 10.94 -16.62
CA LYS A 661 4.25 11.37 -15.96
C LYS A 661 4.10 12.89 -15.80
N LYS A 662 4.79 13.68 -16.64
CA LYS A 662 4.64 15.16 -16.73
C LYS A 662 4.12 15.65 -18.08
N PHE A 663 3.62 14.76 -18.93
CA PHE A 663 3.03 15.15 -20.22
C PHE A 663 1.71 14.43 -20.49
N VAL A 664 0.90 15.04 -21.34
CA VAL A 664 -0.38 14.51 -21.84
C VAL A 664 -0.32 14.33 -23.35
N LEU A 665 -0.88 13.23 -23.84
CA LEU A 665 -1.09 12.97 -25.25
C LEU A 665 -2.54 13.35 -25.60
N ILE A 666 -2.72 14.13 -26.66
CA ILE A 666 -4.04 14.56 -27.13
C ILE A 666 -4.12 14.35 -28.64
N GLY A 667 -5.14 13.69 -29.16
CA GLY A 667 -5.26 13.52 -30.62
C GLY A 667 -6.55 12.88 -31.11
N PRO A 668 -6.70 12.71 -32.43
CA PRO A 668 -7.95 12.29 -33.06
C PRO A 668 -8.25 10.80 -32.88
N GLY A 669 -9.53 10.51 -32.66
CA GLY A 669 -10.10 9.17 -32.76
C GLY A 669 -9.46 8.14 -31.84
N ARG A 670 -9.50 6.86 -32.24
CA ARG A 670 -9.00 5.73 -31.45
C ARG A 670 -7.49 5.58 -31.55
N TRP A 671 -6.80 5.73 -30.44
CA TRP A 671 -5.38 5.41 -30.34
C TRP A 671 -5.19 3.89 -30.21
N GLY A 672 -4.14 3.35 -30.83
CA GLY A 672 -3.87 1.89 -30.83
C GLY A 672 -4.63 1.09 -31.90
N THR A 673 -5.19 1.76 -32.92
CA THR A 673 -5.86 1.13 -34.06
C THR A 673 -4.86 0.45 -35.00
N ARG A 674 -5.17 -0.77 -35.49
CA ARG A 674 -4.27 -1.58 -36.34
C ARG A 674 -4.59 -1.53 -37.83
N ASP A 675 -5.88 -1.43 -38.19
CA ASP A 675 -6.35 -1.70 -39.55
C ASP A 675 -6.84 -0.45 -40.31
N ASP A 676 -7.20 0.64 -39.61
CA ASP A 676 -7.61 1.91 -40.24
C ASP A 676 -6.93 3.13 -39.59
N PHE A 677 -5.81 3.56 -40.20
CA PHE A 677 -5.01 4.73 -39.78
C PHE A 677 -5.78 6.04 -39.86
N ARG A 678 -6.90 6.09 -40.58
CA ARG A 678 -7.69 7.32 -40.78
C ARG A 678 -8.61 7.60 -39.61
N LEU A 679 -8.90 6.59 -38.78
CA LEU A 679 -9.83 6.67 -37.65
C LEU A 679 -9.14 6.90 -36.30
N GLY A 680 -7.80 6.98 -36.27
CA GLY A 680 -7.05 7.40 -35.09
C GLY A 680 -5.56 7.03 -35.12
N VAL A 681 -4.83 7.37 -34.06
CA VAL A 681 -3.37 7.30 -34.05
C VAL A 681 -2.85 5.90 -33.74
N LYS A 682 -2.06 5.32 -34.64
CA LYS A 682 -1.40 4.03 -34.40
C LYS A 682 -0.29 4.20 -33.35
N VAL A 683 -0.46 3.62 -32.18
CA VAL A 683 0.56 3.53 -31.14
C VAL A 683 0.49 2.18 -30.46
N THR A 684 1.59 1.76 -29.84
CA THR A 684 1.59 0.61 -28.93
C THR A 684 1.77 1.09 -27.49
N TYR A 685 1.54 0.21 -26.52
CA TYR A 685 1.85 0.49 -25.10
C TYR A 685 3.25 1.09 -24.91
N SER A 686 4.27 0.50 -25.56
CA SER A 686 5.66 0.97 -25.51
C SER A 686 5.85 2.41 -26.02
N SER A 687 4.92 2.91 -26.83
CA SER A 687 4.96 4.27 -27.36
C SER A 687 4.40 5.31 -26.39
N ILE A 688 3.71 4.92 -25.30
CA ILE A 688 2.96 5.85 -24.46
C ILE A 688 3.09 5.64 -22.95
N PHE A 689 3.79 4.61 -22.47
CA PHE A 689 3.81 4.23 -21.04
C PHE A 689 4.25 5.34 -20.06
N ASN A 690 5.05 6.31 -20.50
CA ASN A 690 5.49 7.44 -19.68
C ASN A 690 4.47 8.59 -19.64
N THR A 691 3.42 8.61 -20.47
CA THR A 691 2.42 9.66 -20.44
C THR A 691 1.61 9.62 -19.14
N ALA A 692 1.19 10.78 -18.64
CA ALA A 692 0.31 10.87 -17.49
C ALA A 692 -1.17 10.66 -17.88
N CYS A 693 -1.53 11.12 -19.07
CA CYS A 693 -2.91 11.12 -19.56
C CYS A 693 -2.93 10.96 -21.08
N LEU A 694 -3.95 10.27 -21.57
CA LEU A 694 -4.31 10.21 -22.98
C LEU A 694 -5.72 10.76 -23.17
N ILE A 695 -5.84 11.76 -24.03
CA ILE A 695 -7.09 12.42 -24.38
C ILE A 695 -7.42 12.15 -25.84
N GLU A 696 -8.57 11.53 -26.09
CA GLU A 696 -9.04 11.24 -27.44
C GLU A 696 -10.12 12.23 -27.87
N ILE A 697 -9.91 12.86 -29.01
CA ILE A 697 -10.85 13.82 -29.59
C ILE A 697 -11.70 13.11 -30.64
N ALA A 698 -13.00 13.00 -30.35
CA ALA A 698 -14.00 12.49 -31.27
C ALA A 698 -14.75 13.66 -31.93
N ASN A 699 -14.65 13.75 -33.26
CA ASN A 699 -15.37 14.74 -34.06
C ASN A 699 -16.45 14.03 -34.91
N THR A 700 -17.72 14.38 -34.73
CA THR A 700 -18.87 13.79 -35.44
C THR A 700 -19.15 14.44 -36.81
N LEU A 701 -18.23 15.27 -37.34
CA LEU A 701 -18.34 15.86 -38.69
C LEU A 701 -18.01 14.83 -39.80
N GLY A 702 -18.85 13.80 -39.97
CA GLY A 702 -18.76 12.82 -41.06
C GLY A 702 -19.73 11.64 -40.94
N VAL A 703 -19.91 10.86 -42.02
CA VAL A 703 -20.78 9.65 -42.08
C VAL A 703 -20.30 8.52 -41.13
N TYR A 704 -19.14 8.69 -40.50
CA TYR A 704 -18.57 7.79 -39.51
C TYR A 704 -18.42 8.52 -38.17
N SER A 705 -19.11 8.04 -37.14
CA SER A 705 -18.80 8.42 -35.75
C SER A 705 -17.48 7.76 -35.35
N PRO A 706 -16.41 8.51 -35.04
CA PRO A 706 -15.16 7.89 -34.59
C PRO A 706 -15.41 7.11 -33.29
N GLU A 707 -15.07 5.82 -33.28
CA GLU A 707 -15.01 5.02 -32.07
C GLU A 707 -13.85 5.52 -31.21
N VAL A 708 -14.07 5.63 -29.91
CA VAL A 708 -13.01 5.94 -28.92
C VAL A 708 -12.44 4.62 -28.39
N SER A 709 -11.25 4.64 -27.79
CA SER A 709 -10.59 3.44 -27.23
C SER A 709 -11.32 2.82 -26.05
N PHE A 710 -12.37 3.46 -25.55
CA PHE A 710 -13.19 2.97 -24.45
C PHE A 710 -13.81 1.60 -24.79
N GLY A 711 -13.57 0.61 -23.92
CA GLY A 711 -14.03 -0.77 -24.15
C GLY A 711 -13.17 -1.57 -25.13
N THR A 712 -11.97 -1.09 -25.46
CA THR A 712 -11.02 -1.76 -26.36
C THR A 712 -9.78 -2.25 -25.61
N HIS A 713 -9.00 -3.14 -26.23
CA HIS A 713 -7.73 -3.59 -25.65
C HIS A 713 -6.79 -2.46 -25.25
N PHE A 714 -6.71 -1.42 -26.07
CA PHE A 714 -5.82 -0.29 -25.80
C PHE A 714 -6.25 0.45 -24.51
N PHE A 715 -7.53 0.45 -24.16
CA PHE A 715 -7.98 0.96 -22.86
C PHE A 715 -7.48 0.11 -21.69
N GLN A 716 -7.38 -1.21 -21.84
CA GLN A 716 -6.75 -2.06 -20.83
C GLN A 716 -5.26 -1.72 -20.69
N ASP A 717 -4.53 -1.51 -21.80
CA ASP A 717 -3.13 -1.08 -21.75
C ASP A 717 -2.97 0.25 -20.98
N LEU A 718 -3.84 1.24 -21.22
CA LEU A 718 -3.81 2.54 -20.53
C LEU A 718 -4.04 2.41 -19.03
N VAL A 719 -5.05 1.61 -18.67
CA VAL A 719 -5.38 1.27 -17.30
C VAL A 719 -4.21 0.58 -16.60
N GLU A 720 -3.60 -0.41 -17.25
CA GLU A 720 -2.46 -1.17 -16.72
C GLU A 720 -1.23 -0.27 -16.54
N SER A 721 -1.06 0.75 -17.39
CA SER A 721 0.01 1.75 -17.34
C SER A 721 -0.19 2.88 -16.32
N ASN A 722 -1.34 2.91 -15.63
CA ASN A 722 -1.77 4.08 -14.85
C ASN A 722 -1.72 5.37 -15.69
N ILE A 723 -2.27 5.31 -16.90
CA ILE A 723 -2.48 6.46 -17.79
C ILE A 723 -3.94 6.87 -17.65
N LEU A 724 -4.19 8.12 -17.26
CA LEU A 724 -5.56 8.65 -17.20
C LEU A 724 -6.13 8.74 -18.61
N TYR A 725 -7.24 8.06 -18.87
CA TYR A 725 -7.91 8.09 -20.17
C TYR A 725 -9.13 9.00 -20.14
N ILE A 726 -9.24 9.92 -21.10
CA ILE A 726 -10.34 10.89 -21.20
C ILE A 726 -10.82 11.01 -22.65
N PRO A 727 -12.05 10.60 -22.98
CA PRO A 727 -12.65 10.93 -24.26
C PRO A 727 -13.29 12.33 -24.23
N ILE A 728 -13.03 13.13 -25.27
CA ILE A 728 -13.65 14.44 -25.50
C ILE A 728 -14.46 14.37 -26.80
N VAL A 729 -15.76 14.62 -26.69
CA VAL A 729 -16.69 14.68 -27.83
C VAL A 729 -17.08 16.14 -28.06
N LEU A 730 -16.54 16.78 -29.11
CA LEU A 730 -16.64 18.23 -29.31
C LEU A 730 -18.06 18.77 -29.51
N GLN A 731 -19.01 17.93 -29.95
CA GLN A 731 -20.39 18.33 -30.25
C GLN A 731 -21.38 18.04 -29.12
N GLU A 732 -20.91 17.56 -27.97
CA GLU A 732 -21.77 17.20 -26.83
C GLU A 732 -22.04 18.42 -25.94
N GLU A 733 -23.30 18.59 -25.51
CA GLU A 733 -23.69 19.73 -24.65
C GLU A 733 -22.87 19.75 -23.34
N GLY A 734 -22.30 20.90 -23.01
CA GLY A 734 -21.47 21.09 -21.81
C GLY A 734 -19.99 20.73 -21.96
N THR A 735 -19.57 20.16 -23.10
CA THR A 735 -18.15 19.90 -23.39
C THR A 735 -17.45 21.19 -23.84
N ILE A 736 -16.28 21.47 -23.27
CA ILE A 736 -15.42 22.60 -23.64
C ILE A 736 -14.05 22.04 -24.03
N PHE A 737 -13.47 22.52 -25.13
CA PHE A 737 -12.09 22.23 -25.52
C PHE A 737 -11.47 23.49 -26.13
N ASN A 738 -10.42 24.02 -25.48
CA ASN A 738 -9.77 25.27 -25.86
C ASN A 738 -8.72 25.02 -26.96
N GLU A 739 -9.21 24.78 -28.19
CA GLU A 739 -8.35 24.62 -29.37
C GLU A 739 -7.49 25.86 -29.63
N PHE A 740 -8.00 27.05 -29.28
CA PHE A 740 -7.30 28.32 -29.50
C PHE A 740 -5.95 28.36 -28.76
N PHE A 741 -5.91 27.90 -27.49
CA PHE A 741 -4.66 27.82 -26.73
C PHE A 741 -3.63 26.93 -27.42
N ILE A 742 -4.03 25.73 -27.86
CA ILE A 742 -3.13 24.78 -28.51
C ILE A 742 -2.64 25.36 -29.85
N ASN A 743 -3.53 25.95 -30.64
CA ASN A 743 -3.21 26.49 -31.96
C ASN A 743 -2.25 27.69 -31.88
N ARG A 744 -2.43 28.60 -30.93
CA ARG A 744 -1.57 29.80 -30.78
C ARG A 744 -0.18 29.50 -30.20
N SER A 745 -0.03 28.42 -29.44
CA SER A 745 1.21 28.10 -28.71
C SER A 745 2.40 27.85 -29.64
N PHE A 746 3.64 28.02 -29.17
CA PHE A 746 4.82 27.64 -29.94
C PHE A 746 4.97 26.11 -30.06
N ASN A 747 5.45 25.61 -31.21
CA ASN A 747 5.71 24.18 -31.42
C ASN A 747 7.17 23.85 -31.10
N PHE A 748 7.41 23.24 -29.94
CA PHE A 748 8.73 22.79 -29.48
C PHE A 748 9.18 21.46 -30.10
N LEU A 749 8.44 20.86 -31.04
CA LEU A 749 8.80 19.58 -31.65
C LEU A 749 10.24 19.58 -32.19
N GLY A 750 10.66 20.65 -32.87
CA GLY A 750 12.01 20.76 -33.43
C GLY A 750 13.13 20.85 -32.40
N GLU A 751 12.85 21.27 -31.16
CA GLU A 751 13.86 21.29 -30.07
C GLU A 751 14.12 19.87 -29.54
N PHE A 752 13.10 19.02 -29.50
CA PHE A 752 13.23 17.63 -29.02
C PHE A 752 13.60 16.65 -30.12
N LEU A 753 13.08 16.86 -31.33
CA LEU A 753 13.13 15.93 -32.46
C LEU A 753 13.39 16.69 -33.76
N SER A 754 14.64 17.09 -33.98
CA SER A 754 15.04 17.86 -35.16
C SER A 754 14.78 17.13 -36.48
N GLU A 755 14.80 15.80 -36.51
CA GLU A 755 14.55 15.01 -37.72
C GLU A 755 13.07 14.90 -38.12
N TYR A 756 12.12 15.31 -37.25
CA TYR A 756 10.68 15.25 -37.51
C TYR A 756 10.04 16.64 -37.65
N VAL A 757 10.83 17.68 -37.91
CA VAL A 757 10.32 19.06 -38.05
C VAL A 757 9.28 19.19 -39.16
N HIS A 758 9.36 18.41 -40.23
CA HIS A 758 8.35 18.40 -41.31
C HIS A 758 6.96 17.96 -40.83
N LEU A 759 6.86 17.22 -39.73
CA LEU A 759 5.57 16.84 -39.11
C LEU A 759 4.94 17.96 -38.28
N SER A 760 5.57 19.12 -38.13
CA SER A 760 5.07 20.25 -37.32
C SER A 760 3.64 20.75 -37.66
N PRO A 761 3.12 20.63 -38.89
CA PRO A 761 1.72 20.93 -39.19
C PRO A 761 0.71 19.96 -38.56
N ILE A 762 1.15 18.76 -38.18
CA ILE A 762 0.30 17.67 -37.68
C ILE A 762 0.59 17.36 -36.21
N LEU A 763 1.87 17.30 -35.82
CA LEU A 763 2.33 16.98 -34.47
C LEU A 763 2.92 18.21 -33.79
N LYS A 764 2.41 18.54 -32.61
CA LYS A 764 2.80 19.70 -31.83
C LYS A 764 3.21 19.33 -30.42
N VAL A 765 4.37 19.84 -29.97
CA VAL A 765 4.81 19.75 -28.57
C VAL A 765 4.72 21.13 -27.96
N VAL A 766 3.88 21.32 -26.94
CA VAL A 766 3.69 22.59 -26.25
C VAL A 766 4.28 22.51 -24.85
N SER A 767 5.12 23.48 -24.48
CA SER A 767 5.60 23.66 -23.10
C SER A 767 4.65 24.59 -22.36
N ILE A 768 3.85 24.03 -21.46
CA ILE A 768 2.84 24.78 -20.69
C ILE A 768 3.50 25.90 -19.87
N PRO A 769 4.60 25.68 -19.12
CA PRO A 769 5.24 26.75 -18.35
C PRO A 769 5.70 27.93 -19.21
N LYS A 770 6.24 27.67 -20.42
CA LYS A 770 6.69 28.74 -21.32
C LYS A 770 5.52 29.57 -21.88
N GLU A 771 4.39 28.93 -22.19
CA GLU A 771 3.21 29.59 -22.79
C GLU A 771 2.29 30.28 -21.77
N THR A 772 2.35 29.86 -20.50
CA THR A 772 1.44 30.33 -19.43
C THR A 772 2.13 31.13 -18.34
N GLY A 773 3.42 31.45 -18.50
CA GLY A 773 4.19 32.22 -17.52
C GLY A 773 4.50 31.46 -16.22
N GLY A 774 4.73 30.14 -16.31
CA GLY A 774 5.10 29.29 -15.18
C GLY A 774 3.98 28.44 -14.57
N LYS A 775 2.76 28.49 -15.12
CA LYS A 775 1.69 27.56 -14.72
C LYS A 775 1.94 26.15 -15.26
N VAL A 776 1.20 25.19 -14.73
CA VAL A 776 1.17 23.79 -15.13
C VAL A 776 -0.27 23.36 -15.40
N LEU A 777 -0.47 22.35 -16.24
CA LEU A 777 -1.79 21.77 -16.46
C LEU A 777 -2.08 20.75 -15.36
N LYS A 778 -3.23 20.89 -14.70
CA LYS A 778 -3.79 19.89 -13.80
C LYS A 778 -5.05 19.33 -14.41
N ILE A 779 -5.16 18.01 -14.43
CA ILE A 779 -6.35 17.30 -14.87
C ILE A 779 -6.98 16.64 -13.65
N ILE A 780 -8.27 16.89 -13.46
CA ILE A 780 -9.09 16.30 -12.42
C ILE A 780 -10.28 15.62 -13.09
N SER A 781 -10.50 14.35 -12.76
CA SER A 781 -11.58 13.53 -13.28
C SER A 781 -12.33 12.94 -12.10
N SER A 782 -13.61 13.29 -11.97
CA SER A 782 -14.45 12.95 -10.84
C SER A 782 -15.69 12.19 -11.31
N ALA A 783 -15.70 10.89 -11.04
CA ALA A 783 -16.77 9.99 -11.45
C ALA A 783 -18.09 10.26 -10.69
N SER A 784 -18.06 10.84 -9.48
CA SER A 784 -19.27 11.20 -8.73
C SER A 784 -20.02 12.37 -9.36
N SER A 785 -19.27 13.39 -9.81
CA SER A 785 -19.81 14.53 -10.57
C SER A 785 -19.95 14.24 -12.06
N ASN A 786 -19.55 13.05 -12.51
CA ASN A 786 -19.45 12.65 -13.91
C ASN A 786 -18.82 13.74 -14.79
N THR A 787 -17.74 14.36 -14.30
CA THR A 787 -17.05 15.47 -14.97
C THR A 787 -15.53 15.31 -14.93
N SER A 788 -14.87 15.52 -16.06
CA SER A 788 -13.42 15.66 -16.19
C SER A 788 -13.07 17.08 -16.62
N ILE A 789 -12.08 17.69 -15.97
CA ILE A 789 -11.64 19.06 -16.23
C ILE A 789 -10.12 19.12 -16.32
N GLY A 790 -9.61 19.87 -17.29
CA GLY A 790 -8.19 20.23 -17.40
C GLY A 790 -8.04 21.74 -17.33
N PHE A 791 -7.27 22.23 -16.37
CA PHE A 791 -7.07 23.67 -16.16
C PHE A 791 -5.63 24.02 -15.80
N PHE A 792 -5.22 25.24 -16.13
CA PHE A 792 -3.90 25.78 -15.82
C PHE A 792 -3.88 26.37 -14.41
N SER A 793 -2.85 26.05 -13.64
CA SER A 793 -2.69 26.55 -12.26
C SER A 793 -1.23 26.61 -11.85
N GLU A 794 -0.92 27.29 -10.75
CA GLU A 794 0.44 27.28 -10.19
C GLU A 794 0.85 25.85 -9.78
N SER A 795 2.14 25.54 -9.93
CA SER A 795 2.70 24.25 -9.57
C SER A 795 2.46 23.93 -8.09
N SER A 796 2.01 22.70 -7.83
CA SER A 796 1.83 22.13 -6.49
C SER A 796 3.16 21.92 -5.76
N ILE A 797 4.27 21.94 -6.50
CA ILE A 797 5.62 21.65 -6.03
C ILE A 797 6.40 22.96 -6.06
N SER A 798 6.54 23.60 -4.90
CA SER A 798 7.73 24.43 -4.68
C SER A 798 8.97 23.59 -4.96
N PRO A 799 10.01 24.12 -5.62
CA PRO A 799 11.24 23.38 -5.84
C PRO A 799 11.88 23.07 -4.47
N ILE A 800 11.68 21.84 -3.98
CA ILE A 800 12.32 21.33 -2.78
C ILE A 800 13.66 20.72 -3.20
N PHE A 801 14.69 21.54 -3.24
CA PHE A 801 15.98 21.17 -2.68
C PHE A 801 16.19 22.06 -1.45
N LYS A 802 15.59 21.66 -0.32
CA LYS A 802 15.99 22.18 0.99
C LYS A 802 16.94 21.19 1.63
N VAL A 803 18.24 21.51 1.58
CA VAL A 803 19.16 21.14 2.65
C VAL A 803 18.63 21.76 3.95
N TYR A 804 18.59 20.95 4.99
CA TYR A 804 18.23 21.29 6.37
C TYR A 804 18.70 22.70 6.79
N GLN A 805 17.79 23.51 7.34
CA GLN A 805 18.04 24.38 8.49
C GLN A 805 16.74 25.00 9.05
N PRO A 806 16.72 25.46 10.32
CA PRO A 806 15.74 25.07 11.34
C PRO A 806 14.51 25.97 11.36
N LYS A 807 13.45 25.46 12.01
CA LYS A 807 12.25 26.21 12.42
C LYS A 807 12.62 27.55 13.05
N LEU A 808 12.35 28.64 12.34
CA LEU A 808 11.81 29.92 12.82
C LEU A 808 11.65 30.85 11.61
N VAL A 809 10.76 31.84 11.73
CA VAL A 809 10.46 32.88 10.75
C VAL A 809 9.41 32.51 9.69
N LYS A 810 8.17 32.26 10.15
CA LYS A 810 6.95 32.53 9.37
C LYS A 810 6.37 33.93 9.64
N GLU A 811 7.12 34.83 10.29
CA GLU A 811 6.61 36.14 10.73
C GLU A 811 7.38 37.36 10.21
N ALA A 812 8.29 37.24 9.23
CA ALA A 812 8.96 38.41 8.64
C ALA A 812 8.69 38.55 7.13
N LYS A 813 7.42 38.70 6.74
CA LYS A 813 7.07 39.45 5.53
C LYS A 813 6.97 40.93 5.89
N ALA A 814 8.11 41.56 6.19
CA ALA A 814 8.22 43.01 6.33
C ALA A 814 9.68 43.42 6.07
N GLN A 815 9.86 44.27 5.06
CA GLN A 815 11.10 44.94 4.63
C GLN A 815 12.15 44.06 3.92
N LEU A 816 12.06 43.99 2.59
CA LEU A 816 13.24 43.73 1.76
C LEU A 816 14.23 44.88 2.00
N GLU A 817 15.44 44.59 2.48
CA GLU A 817 16.47 45.60 2.69
C GLU A 817 16.90 46.20 1.33
N GLU A 818 17.04 47.53 1.26
CA GLU A 818 17.46 48.22 0.03
C GLU A 818 18.83 47.70 -0.46
N PRO A 819 19.10 47.62 -1.78
CA PRO A 819 20.31 46.97 -2.32
C PRO A 819 21.64 47.53 -1.80
N TRP A 820 21.69 48.82 -1.45
CA TRP A 820 22.86 49.45 -0.85
C TRP A 820 23.06 49.04 0.61
N GLU A 821 21.98 48.84 1.37
CA GLU A 821 22.04 48.53 2.81
C GLU A 821 22.56 47.12 3.04
N LEU A 822 22.12 46.17 2.23
CA LEU A 822 22.62 44.79 2.22
C LEU A 822 24.13 44.74 1.95
N ARG A 823 24.59 45.42 0.90
CA ARG A 823 26.01 45.48 0.51
C ARG A 823 26.85 46.18 1.58
N TRP A 824 26.30 47.21 2.23
CA TRP A 824 26.96 47.90 3.32
C TRP A 824 27.17 46.98 4.54
N LYS A 825 26.11 46.31 5.00
CA LYS A 825 26.20 45.35 6.12
C LYS A 825 27.15 44.20 5.79
N PHE A 826 27.14 43.74 4.53
CA PHE A 826 28.08 42.74 4.06
C PHE A 826 29.53 43.22 4.18
N ALA A 827 29.84 44.45 3.72
CA ALA A 827 31.16 45.04 3.84
C ALA A 827 31.62 45.10 5.30
N GLU A 828 30.77 45.62 6.20
CA GLU A 828 31.10 45.70 7.64
C GLU A 828 31.34 44.31 8.24
N LYS A 829 30.51 43.33 7.87
CA LYS A 829 30.67 41.96 8.36
C LYS A 829 31.94 41.30 7.85
N MET A 830 32.24 41.43 6.55
CA MET A 830 33.44 40.91 5.93
C MET A 830 34.68 41.51 6.60
N ILE A 831 34.75 42.83 6.73
CA ILE A 831 35.89 43.51 7.35
C ILE A 831 36.02 43.16 8.84
N SER A 832 34.93 42.91 9.56
CA SER A 832 34.99 42.43 10.96
C SER A 832 35.69 41.07 11.13
N LYS A 833 35.80 40.27 10.05
CA LYS A 833 36.49 38.97 10.04
C LYS A 833 37.93 39.06 9.53
N LEU A 834 38.33 40.20 8.98
CA LEU A 834 39.68 40.45 8.54
C LEU A 834 40.63 40.53 9.74
N LYS A 835 41.82 39.93 9.63
CA LYS A 835 42.91 40.05 10.62
C LYS A 835 44.00 40.98 10.06
N PRO A 836 43.97 42.30 10.31
CA PRO A 836 44.74 43.27 9.53
C PRO A 836 46.25 43.03 9.55
N VAL A 837 46.81 42.73 10.72
CA VAL A 837 48.24 42.47 10.92
C VAL A 837 48.72 41.25 10.10
N LYS A 838 47.86 40.22 9.93
CA LYS A 838 48.21 39.02 9.17
C LYS A 838 48.37 39.30 7.67
N TYR A 839 47.64 40.30 7.16
CA TYR A 839 47.55 40.60 5.73
C TYR A 839 48.20 41.94 5.36
N GLY A 840 48.89 42.60 6.30
CA GLY A 840 49.52 43.90 6.08
C GLY A 840 48.53 45.02 5.72
N VAL A 841 47.29 44.97 6.24
CA VAL A 841 46.25 45.97 5.95
C VAL A 841 46.31 47.09 6.99
N LEU A 842 46.54 48.31 6.53
CA LEU A 842 46.64 49.53 7.33
C LEU A 842 45.30 50.28 7.44
N GLY A 843 44.39 50.09 6.50
CA GLY A 843 43.04 50.63 6.56
C GLY A 843 42.15 50.19 5.40
N VAL A 844 40.84 50.26 5.60
CA VAL A 844 39.84 49.91 4.57
C VAL A 844 38.77 50.99 4.49
N TYR A 845 38.43 51.41 3.27
CA TYR A 845 37.48 52.49 3.01
C TYR A 845 36.39 52.02 2.03
N LEU A 846 35.13 52.22 2.41
CA LEU A 846 33.94 52.01 1.58
C LEU A 846 33.60 53.30 0.85
N PHE A 847 33.53 53.25 -0.48
CA PHE A 847 33.22 54.41 -1.32
C PHE A 847 32.20 54.03 -2.41
N GLY A 848 31.95 54.93 -3.36
CA GLY A 848 31.10 54.65 -4.52
C GLY A 848 29.60 54.63 -4.21
N THR A 849 28.84 53.87 -5.00
CA THR A 849 27.36 53.91 -4.99
C THR A 849 26.77 53.40 -3.67
N VAL A 850 27.40 52.41 -3.04
CA VAL A 850 27.01 51.87 -1.73
C VAL A 850 27.21 52.92 -0.64
N TYR A 851 28.34 53.64 -0.67
CA TYR A 851 28.59 54.73 0.28
C TYR A 851 27.55 55.86 0.15
N ASN A 852 27.21 56.23 -1.09
CA ASN A 852 26.23 57.26 -1.39
C ASN A 852 24.77 56.81 -1.20
N LYS A 853 24.53 55.53 -0.85
CA LYS A 853 23.20 54.93 -0.68
C LYS A 853 22.34 54.95 -1.94
N THR A 854 22.98 54.94 -3.11
CA THR A 854 22.30 54.94 -4.43
C THR A 854 22.57 53.65 -5.20
N ALA A 855 23.09 52.61 -4.54
CA ALA A 855 23.36 51.34 -5.20
C ALA A 855 22.06 50.67 -5.65
N SER A 856 22.04 50.28 -6.92
CA SER A 856 20.95 49.51 -7.53
C SER A 856 21.21 48.01 -7.44
N GLU A 857 20.28 47.18 -7.89
CA GLU A 857 20.43 45.72 -7.92
C GLU A 857 21.67 45.26 -8.70
N THR A 858 22.07 46.03 -9.72
CA THR A 858 23.23 45.76 -10.57
C THR A 858 24.51 46.46 -10.13
N SER A 859 24.51 47.18 -9.01
CA SER A 859 25.71 47.88 -8.54
C SER A 859 26.67 46.93 -7.82
N ASP A 860 27.96 47.19 -7.95
CA ASP A 860 29.05 46.53 -7.24
C ASP A 860 29.34 47.20 -5.87
N LEU A 861 30.17 46.53 -5.07
CA LEU A 861 30.66 47.03 -3.79
C LEU A 861 32.11 47.49 -3.95
N ASP A 862 32.32 48.81 -3.87
CA ASP A 862 33.63 49.45 -4.02
C ASP A 862 34.38 49.55 -2.68
N LEU A 863 35.55 48.93 -2.58
CA LEU A 863 36.42 49.01 -1.40
C LEU A 863 37.86 49.41 -1.76
N LEU A 864 38.44 50.31 -0.96
CA LEU A 864 39.84 50.72 -1.05
C LEU A 864 40.60 50.19 0.16
N PHE A 865 41.62 49.37 -0.07
CA PHE A 865 42.51 48.83 0.94
C PHE A 865 43.85 49.56 0.91
N LEU A 866 44.21 50.21 2.01
CA LEU A 866 45.55 50.72 2.26
C LEU A 866 46.39 49.58 2.83
N VAL A 867 47.43 49.16 2.11
CA VAL A 867 48.24 47.97 2.44
C VAL A 867 49.73 48.31 2.52
N GLU A 868 50.47 47.56 3.33
CA GLU A 868 51.94 47.62 3.36
C GLU A 868 52.53 47.12 2.04
N ASN A 869 53.71 47.63 1.67
CA ASN A 869 54.41 47.25 0.43
C ASN A 869 55.07 45.86 0.57
N ASN A 870 54.25 44.80 0.68
CA ASN A 870 54.67 43.40 0.75
C ASN A 870 53.80 42.52 -0.17
N LYS A 871 54.41 42.02 -1.25
CA LYS A 871 53.73 41.23 -2.28
C LYS A 871 53.16 39.91 -1.76
N GLU A 872 53.78 39.27 -0.78
CA GLU A 872 53.31 37.99 -0.26
C GLU A 872 52.03 38.16 0.58
N ASN A 873 51.98 39.23 1.38
CA ASN A 873 50.79 39.59 2.14
C ASN A 873 49.62 39.96 1.22
N LEU A 874 49.89 40.69 0.13
CA LEU A 874 48.89 41.06 -0.86
C LEU A 874 48.28 39.83 -1.57
N MET A 875 49.09 38.87 -1.99
CA MET A 875 48.57 37.63 -2.60
C MET A 875 47.67 36.86 -1.64
N ARG A 876 48.07 36.74 -0.36
CA ARG A 876 47.25 36.08 0.66
C ARG A 876 45.94 36.82 0.94
N LEU A 877 45.94 38.16 0.84
CA LEU A 877 44.74 38.97 1.00
C LEU A 877 43.77 38.78 -0.18
N VAL A 878 44.28 38.74 -1.41
CA VAL A 878 43.46 38.48 -2.60
C VAL A 878 42.81 37.10 -2.52
N SER A 879 43.56 36.05 -2.18
CA SER A 879 42.99 34.71 -1.97
C SER A 879 42.00 34.65 -0.79
N TRP A 880 42.13 35.55 0.19
CA TRP A 880 41.15 35.65 1.27
C TRP A 880 39.84 36.32 0.81
N LEU A 881 39.89 37.23 -0.17
CA LEU A 881 38.72 37.94 -0.71
C LEU A 881 37.91 37.12 -1.70
N GLU A 882 38.53 36.22 -2.46
CA GLU A 882 37.85 35.34 -3.45
C GLU A 882 36.57 34.66 -2.92
N PRO A 883 36.58 33.96 -1.77
CA PRO A 883 35.36 33.34 -1.25
C PRO A 883 34.29 34.36 -0.83
N TRP A 884 34.67 35.58 -0.44
CA TRP A 884 33.72 36.64 -0.11
C TRP A 884 33.05 37.21 -1.36
N GLU A 885 33.77 37.32 -2.47
CA GLU A 885 33.18 37.73 -3.74
C GLU A 885 32.14 36.71 -4.21
N ALA A 886 32.45 35.41 -4.14
CA ALA A 886 31.49 34.35 -4.45
C ALA A 886 30.26 34.39 -3.52
N LEU A 887 30.47 34.64 -2.22
CA LEU A 887 29.38 34.75 -1.26
C LEU A 887 28.50 35.98 -1.52
N LEU A 888 29.09 37.13 -1.84
CA LEU A 888 28.34 38.34 -2.16
C LEU A 888 27.51 38.14 -3.44
N LYS A 889 28.07 37.43 -4.43
CA LYS A 889 27.38 37.08 -5.67
C LYS A 889 26.10 36.27 -5.41
N GLU A 890 26.21 35.22 -4.59
CA GLU A 890 25.08 34.40 -4.18
C GLU A 890 24.05 35.21 -3.38
N ILE A 891 24.51 36.05 -2.44
CA ILE A 891 23.60 36.89 -1.65
C ILE A 891 22.84 37.87 -2.55
N ILE A 892 23.49 38.49 -3.54
CA ILE A 892 22.83 39.38 -4.50
C ILE A 892 21.85 38.59 -5.35
N TYR A 893 22.24 37.43 -5.88
CA TYR A 893 21.36 36.57 -6.70
C TYR A 893 20.14 36.09 -5.91
N ILE A 894 20.31 35.68 -4.65
CA ILE A 894 19.20 35.24 -3.79
C ILE A 894 18.22 36.39 -3.51
N ASN A 895 18.73 37.60 -3.27
CA ASN A 895 17.88 38.74 -2.90
C ASN A 895 17.25 39.45 -4.11
N THR A 896 17.93 39.46 -5.26
CA THR A 896 17.52 40.27 -6.43
C THR A 896 17.27 39.45 -7.70
N GLY A 897 17.69 38.18 -7.73
CA GLY A 897 17.69 37.35 -8.94
C GLY A 897 18.78 37.72 -9.96
N PHE A 898 19.57 38.77 -9.72
CA PHE A 898 20.58 39.25 -10.66
C PHE A 898 21.95 38.57 -10.43
N ASN A 899 22.55 38.05 -11.50
CA ASN A 899 23.85 37.41 -11.48
C ASN A 899 24.97 38.38 -11.89
N HIS A 900 25.54 39.12 -10.93
CA HIS A 900 26.58 40.10 -11.20
C HIS A 900 27.95 39.43 -11.45
N PRO A 901 28.66 39.72 -12.56
CA PRO A 901 29.89 39.02 -12.91
C PRO A 901 31.04 39.28 -11.92
N LYS A 902 31.14 40.52 -11.39
CA LYS A 902 32.18 40.95 -10.44
C LYS A 902 31.60 41.85 -9.34
N PRO A 903 30.87 41.32 -8.33
CA PRO A 903 30.11 42.13 -7.39
C PRO A 903 30.95 42.87 -6.35
N LEU A 904 32.25 42.55 -6.24
CA LEU A 904 33.18 43.16 -5.30
C LEU A 904 34.35 43.79 -6.08
N ASP A 905 34.42 45.12 -6.15
CA ASP A 905 35.56 45.82 -6.75
C ASP A 905 36.49 46.37 -5.67
N VAL A 906 37.66 45.74 -5.56
CA VAL A 906 38.68 46.11 -4.56
C VAL A 906 39.86 46.77 -5.23
N LYS A 907 40.25 47.95 -4.73
CA LYS A 907 41.49 48.64 -5.07
C LYS A 907 42.48 48.55 -3.91
N PHE A 908 43.75 48.28 -4.21
CA PHE A 908 44.84 48.25 -3.23
C PHE A 908 45.78 49.43 -3.48
N ILE A 909 46.19 50.12 -2.43
CA ILE A 909 47.16 51.22 -2.51
C ILE A 909 48.14 51.15 -1.34
N THR A 910 49.39 51.53 -1.57
CA THR A 910 50.41 51.62 -0.52
C THR A 910 50.59 53.07 -0.03
N PRO A 911 51.11 53.30 1.20
CA PRO A 911 51.40 54.65 1.69
C PRO A 911 52.35 55.45 0.78
N GLU A 912 53.27 54.78 0.09
CA GLU A 912 54.24 55.38 -0.84
C GLU A 912 53.58 55.84 -2.15
N GLU A 913 52.51 55.16 -2.58
CA GLU A 913 51.73 55.51 -3.77
C GLU A 913 50.73 56.65 -3.52
N CYS A 914 50.55 57.07 -2.26
CA CYS A 914 49.73 58.22 -1.86
C CYS A 914 50.49 59.54 -2.04
N THR A 915 51.06 59.77 -3.22
CA THR A 915 51.72 61.03 -3.62
C THR A 915 50.83 61.85 -4.56
N LYS A 916 51.26 63.07 -4.94
CA LYS A 916 50.48 64.01 -5.76
C LYS A 916 49.94 63.43 -7.09
N GLU A 917 50.53 62.33 -7.59
CA GLU A 917 50.13 61.69 -8.84
C GLU A 917 48.88 60.80 -8.72
N ASN A 918 48.48 60.38 -7.51
CA ASN A 918 47.24 59.62 -7.23
C ASN A 918 46.28 60.42 -6.33
N TYR A 919 46.02 61.68 -6.72
CA TYR A 919 45.19 62.64 -5.98
C TYR A 919 43.82 62.08 -5.56
N TYR A 920 43.19 61.28 -6.43
CA TYR A 920 41.84 60.73 -6.22
C TYR A 920 41.74 59.83 -4.98
N PHE A 921 42.67 58.89 -4.79
CA PHE A 921 42.63 57.96 -3.64
C PHE A 921 42.97 58.66 -2.32
N ASN A 922 43.79 59.71 -2.37
CA ASN A 922 44.06 60.54 -1.21
C ASN A 922 42.82 61.36 -0.80
N GLU A 923 42.00 61.83 -1.76
CA GLU A 923 40.72 62.47 -1.46
C GLU A 923 39.69 61.51 -0.85
N ILE A 924 39.63 60.25 -1.33
CA ILE A 924 38.78 59.20 -0.75
C ILE A 924 39.13 58.97 0.72
N MET A 925 40.42 58.93 1.08
CA MET A 925 40.87 58.71 2.46
C MET A 925 40.80 59.96 3.34
N ASN A 926 40.55 61.15 2.78
CA ASN A 926 40.50 62.39 3.53
C ASN A 926 39.12 62.55 4.23
N PRO A 927 39.07 62.49 5.57
CA PRO A 927 37.81 62.55 6.31
C PRO A 927 37.06 63.89 6.13
N THR A 928 37.73 64.97 5.75
CA THR A 928 37.09 66.28 5.53
C THR A 928 36.30 66.37 4.22
N LYS A 929 36.57 65.49 3.26
CA LYS A 929 35.92 65.48 1.94
C LYS A 929 34.64 64.66 1.90
N ASN A 930 34.42 63.80 2.90
CA ASN A 930 33.24 62.95 3.05
C ASN A 930 32.89 62.15 1.77
N LEU A 931 33.91 61.57 1.15
CA LEU A 931 33.80 60.76 -0.08
C LEU A 931 33.80 59.25 0.19
N SER A 932 34.10 58.84 1.43
CA SER A 932 34.13 57.44 1.83
C SER A 932 33.88 57.28 3.33
N LYS A 933 33.63 56.04 3.76
CA LYS A 933 33.62 55.64 5.17
C LYS A 933 34.79 54.72 5.45
N LYS A 934 35.63 55.08 6.42
CA LYS A 934 36.65 54.17 6.97
C LYS A 934 35.98 53.05 7.78
N LEU A 935 36.17 51.80 7.35
CA LEU A 935 35.66 50.58 8.01
C LEU A 935 36.71 49.94 8.94
N LEU A 936 37.99 50.17 8.67
CA LEU A 936 39.14 49.70 9.45
C LEU A 936 40.22 50.77 9.50
#